data_AF-B1C4V9-F1
#
_entry.id   AF-B1C4V9-F1
#
_cell.length_a   1.000
_cell.length_b   1.000
_cell.length_c   1.000
_cell.angle_alpha   90.00
_cell.angle_beta   90.00
_cell.angle_gamma   90.00
#
_symmetry.space_group_name_H-M   'P 1'
#
loop_
_entity.id
_entity.type
_entity.pdbx_description
1 polymer ?
#
loop_
_entity_poly.entity_id
_entity_poly.type
_entity_poly.pdbx_seq_one_letter_code
_entity_poly.pdbx_strand_id
1 'polypeptide(L)'
;MHDRWLRRVVGENLNLKDEDIAAYVKNIDQEGQELWSSLNKDADRTYLWQRIPSDTVSADYTTQFTKIKKLALAFGVEGTSLYENPELLKDIISAINFMVVDKKYNGSYSTGNWWDWQIGCTQPLVDILMIISDYSNDDTINLATKSIEGYAKRPSIQWPNYTATGANRTDIGLSVLGSAIIAKNDDRMNLVKDEVPDVMKLVTSGDGLYKDGSVIQHTKHAYTGSYGNELLKGVGKIKSIISGTDFDILDPRIENVYNTVLNGYIPLIHKGQMMSMVNGRSISRAPGTNPFTTEFAAGSETISNIMLLASGASDVYKNQFEAAVKYWLTESQGYYDFYANARDFDALLGAKEIMNDSSIKPSIYTGMKVYGSMDRVVQVNENYTAGLSMYSSRIYNYEFGNTENKHGWHTGSGVLYIYNDDLKQYGEGYWPTVDPYRLPGTTVDTKELADGAGYNKTSPQSWIGGTTNGTNGTAAMYYNSTNLGLGMDLKAQKSWFFLNGMIVNLGTNITGSTSASIETTVENRMMTSDENKISINGVNWDETKESKTLDNGSYVHFTGTGEGNDIGYYFIKGGNVDFAKDTRTGRYDDINEYFVNDINYTNTFFKMGINHGQNANNDSYEYVILPGSSEAELENFAKNNTIEVVRNDTDVQAIKDSVNGIFAMNVWTMDPVTVEGITVNDSASIYTETKDGIMTINVSDPKQKNVTLNVKLEKGYENVIQKDDTVTINEDGSFTIDTTKSAGATHTIVVNLEKTDKTALGIAIDLANQANLDNVIPAVVEEFNAALQEAKDVYNNVNATQKEVNNAFDRLAKAMHMLDFKQGDKTALKAFIDKVTGLDSSKYTESTWTAFDKKLTEANVIYNDVNAMQEEVNTAYSELVTAFLNLRLIPDKSLLGDLINQAEGLDSANYTKASFDGLTKALNEAKVVFENPNASQVEVDSAKATLEKAIAELQANSSTSSNVDNTVSTSVNNADSTSVKTGDKSLVGMFATITLLSVAGYTLLKRKENN
;
A
#
# COMPACT_ATOMS: atom_id res chain seq x y z
N MET A 1 4.65 -38.02 3.61
CA MET A 1 3.48 -37.58 4.42
C MET A 1 3.77 -37.71 5.89
N HIS A 2 4.21 -38.88 6.37
CA HIS A 2 4.68 -39.07 7.76
C HIS A 2 5.77 -38.06 8.15
N ASP A 3 6.85 -37.92 7.35
CA ASP A 3 7.90 -36.91 7.61
C ASP A 3 7.38 -35.46 7.74
N ARG A 4 6.39 -35.08 6.91
CA ARG A 4 5.77 -33.74 6.98
C ARG A 4 4.94 -33.57 8.26
N TRP A 5 4.30 -34.65 8.73
CA TRP A 5 3.64 -34.65 10.02
C TRP A 5 4.65 -34.51 11.15
N LEU A 6 5.75 -35.27 11.11
CA LEU A 6 6.82 -35.19 12.10
C LEU A 6 7.42 -33.79 12.18
N ARG A 7 7.75 -33.17 11.04
CA ARG A 7 8.27 -31.79 11.01
C ARG A 7 7.41 -30.81 11.81
N ARG A 8 6.09 -30.90 11.69
CA ARG A 8 5.14 -30.05 12.43
C ARG A 8 5.19 -30.28 13.94
N VAL A 9 5.37 -31.55 14.34
CA VAL A 9 5.20 -31.98 15.74
C VAL A 9 6.52 -31.93 16.51
N VAL A 10 7.63 -32.34 15.90
CA VAL A 10 8.95 -32.43 16.55
C VAL A 10 10.02 -31.51 15.94
N GLY A 11 9.69 -30.76 14.88
CA GLY A 11 10.63 -29.92 14.17
C GLY A 11 11.54 -30.70 13.21
N GLU A 12 12.32 -29.97 12.41
CA GLU A 12 13.36 -30.55 11.54
C GLU A 12 14.54 -29.56 11.48
N ASN A 13 15.78 -30.05 11.53
CA ASN A 13 17.00 -29.24 11.44
C ASN A 13 17.03 -28.04 12.42
N LEU A 14 16.69 -28.29 13.69
CA LEU A 14 16.54 -27.26 14.70
C LEU A 14 17.86 -26.53 14.98
N ASN A 15 17.91 -25.22 14.72
CA ASN A 15 19.05 -24.39 15.06
C ASN A 15 19.00 -24.00 16.56
N LEU A 16 19.53 -24.87 17.42
CA LEU A 16 19.57 -24.64 18.88
C LEU A 16 20.46 -23.46 19.34
N LYS A 17 21.08 -22.72 18.40
CA LYS A 17 21.73 -21.43 18.70
C LYS A 17 20.77 -20.24 18.64
N ASP A 18 19.61 -20.40 18.01
CA ASP A 18 18.53 -19.41 18.07
C ASP A 18 17.88 -19.51 19.47
N GLU A 19 17.81 -18.39 20.18
CA GLU A 19 17.37 -18.36 21.58
C GLU A 19 15.91 -18.80 21.72
N ASP A 20 15.04 -18.46 20.76
CA ASP A 20 13.62 -18.80 20.80
C ASP A 20 13.41 -20.30 20.55
N ILE A 21 14.15 -20.87 19.59
CA ILE A 21 14.11 -22.32 19.32
C ILE A 21 14.66 -23.09 20.52
N ALA A 22 15.79 -22.65 21.09
CA ALA A 22 16.38 -23.28 22.26
C ALA A 22 15.45 -23.21 23.49
N ALA A 23 14.77 -22.07 23.70
CA ALA A 23 13.78 -21.92 24.76
C ALA A 23 12.58 -22.84 24.57
N TYR A 24 12.06 -22.94 23.35
CA TYR A 24 10.94 -23.83 23.01
C TYR A 24 11.28 -25.31 23.28
N VAL A 25 12.45 -25.77 22.82
CA VAL A 25 12.94 -27.13 23.06
C VAL A 25 13.18 -27.39 24.54
N LYS A 26 13.74 -26.43 25.26
CA LYS A 26 13.94 -26.53 26.72
C LYS A 26 12.63 -26.67 27.48
N ASN A 27 11.58 -25.95 27.09
CA ASN A 27 10.27 -26.10 27.73
C ASN A 27 9.71 -27.52 27.53
N ILE A 28 9.83 -28.07 26.32
CA ILE A 28 9.44 -29.46 26.02
C ILE A 28 10.24 -30.44 26.89
N ASP A 29 11.55 -30.24 27.02
CA ASP A 29 12.42 -31.09 27.84
C ASP A 29 12.00 -31.08 29.33
N GLN A 30 11.78 -29.89 29.89
CA GLN A 30 11.38 -29.73 31.29
C GLN A 30 10.02 -30.36 31.58
N GLU A 31 9.00 -30.07 30.75
CA GLU A 31 7.68 -30.68 30.91
C GLU A 31 7.73 -32.20 30.77
N GLY A 32 8.53 -32.71 29.84
CA GLY A 32 8.75 -34.14 29.63
C GLY A 32 9.36 -34.83 30.85
N GLN A 33 10.42 -34.26 31.42
CA GLN A 33 11.08 -34.76 32.63
C GLN A 33 10.12 -34.80 33.82
N GLU A 34 9.38 -33.70 34.05
CA GLU A 34 8.43 -33.60 35.16
C GLU A 34 7.31 -34.63 35.04
N LEU A 35 6.71 -34.76 33.86
CA LEU A 35 5.66 -35.75 33.61
C LEU A 35 6.19 -37.18 33.74
N TRP A 36 7.39 -37.47 33.23
CA TRP A 36 7.95 -38.82 33.26
C TRP A 36 8.30 -39.26 34.68
N SER A 37 8.76 -38.31 35.52
CA SER A 37 9.06 -38.56 36.93
C SER A 37 7.81 -38.86 37.77
N SER A 38 6.66 -38.28 37.40
CA SER A 38 5.39 -38.42 38.11
C SER A 38 4.46 -39.48 37.54
N LEU A 39 4.83 -40.11 36.41
CA LEU A 39 4.08 -41.19 35.79
C LEU A 39 3.99 -42.40 36.73
N ASN A 40 2.77 -42.87 37.00
CA ASN A 40 2.58 -44.15 37.69
C ASN A 40 3.03 -45.32 36.79
N LYS A 41 4.08 -46.02 37.21
CA LYS A 41 4.72 -47.14 36.49
C LYS A 41 4.40 -48.51 37.09
N ASP A 42 3.56 -48.57 38.12
CA ASP A 42 3.21 -49.83 38.79
C ASP A 42 2.53 -50.80 37.80
N ALA A 43 2.77 -52.10 38.00
CA ALA A 43 2.22 -53.14 37.12
C ALA A 43 0.69 -53.30 37.26
N ASP A 44 0.13 -52.93 38.41
CA ASP A 44 -1.29 -52.96 38.74
C ASP A 44 -1.91 -51.55 38.83
N ARG A 45 -1.30 -50.57 38.13
CA ARG A 45 -1.77 -49.19 38.11
C ARG A 45 -3.25 -49.08 37.70
N THR A 46 -3.97 -48.15 38.31
CA THR A 46 -5.37 -47.83 37.97
C THR A 46 -5.54 -46.45 37.33
N TYR A 47 -4.44 -45.69 37.24
CA TYR A 47 -4.31 -44.38 36.61
C TYR A 47 -2.85 -44.18 36.15
N LEU A 48 -2.63 -43.32 35.15
CA LEU A 48 -1.27 -42.86 34.79
C LEU A 48 -0.87 -41.65 35.65
N TRP A 49 -1.74 -40.64 35.66
CA TRP A 49 -1.72 -39.54 36.62
C TRP A 49 -3.11 -39.40 37.26
N GLN A 50 -3.15 -38.86 38.48
CA GLN A 50 -4.42 -38.59 39.17
C GLN A 50 -5.31 -37.68 38.31
N ARG A 51 -6.60 -38.00 38.26
CA ARG A 51 -7.59 -37.20 37.53
C ARG A 51 -7.66 -35.81 38.14
N ILE A 52 -7.63 -34.79 37.30
CA ILE A 52 -7.84 -33.41 37.74
C ILE A 52 -9.29 -33.30 38.24
N PRO A 53 -9.57 -32.78 39.46
CA PRO A 53 -10.92 -32.79 40.02
C PRO A 53 -12.01 -32.16 39.15
N SER A 54 -11.65 -31.16 38.33
CA SER A 54 -12.53 -30.50 37.37
C SER A 54 -12.88 -31.34 36.13
N ASP A 55 -12.07 -32.37 35.82
CA ASP A 55 -12.25 -33.15 34.61
C ASP A 55 -13.43 -34.10 34.74
N THR A 56 -14.31 -34.08 33.75
CA THR A 56 -15.26 -35.18 33.54
C THR A 56 -14.50 -36.47 33.22
N VAL A 57 -15.20 -37.61 33.28
CA VAL A 57 -14.56 -38.90 32.92
C VAL A 57 -14.05 -38.90 31.48
N SER A 58 -14.73 -38.25 30.54
CA SER A 58 -14.27 -38.19 29.14
C SER A 58 -13.11 -37.20 28.97
N ALA A 59 -13.20 -36.03 29.61
CA ALA A 59 -12.13 -35.02 29.59
C ALA A 59 -10.82 -35.57 30.18
N ASP A 60 -10.90 -36.41 31.22
CA ASP A 60 -9.71 -37.07 31.79
C ASP A 60 -8.95 -37.89 30.74
N TYR A 61 -9.63 -38.58 29.82
CA TYR A 61 -8.93 -39.34 28.77
C TYR A 61 -8.14 -38.40 27.84
N THR A 62 -8.74 -37.28 27.44
CA THR A 62 -8.07 -36.22 26.68
C THR A 62 -6.85 -35.70 27.45
N THR A 63 -7.00 -35.43 28.75
CA THR A 63 -5.91 -35.00 29.64
C THR A 63 -4.79 -36.03 29.68
N GLN A 64 -5.10 -37.32 29.87
CA GLN A 64 -4.09 -38.38 29.93
C GLN A 64 -3.34 -38.50 28.59
N PHE A 65 -4.03 -38.54 27.44
CA PHE A 65 -3.37 -38.60 26.13
C PHE A 65 -2.56 -37.34 25.81
N THR A 66 -2.99 -36.17 26.25
CA THR A 66 -2.22 -34.92 26.13
C THR A 66 -0.91 -35.00 26.92
N LYS A 67 -0.92 -35.56 28.13
CA LYS A 67 0.30 -35.81 28.92
C LYS A 67 1.21 -36.85 28.28
N ILE A 68 0.66 -37.94 27.72
CA ILE A 68 1.46 -38.92 26.96
C ILE A 68 2.09 -38.27 25.73
N LYS A 69 1.38 -37.37 25.04
CA LYS A 69 1.94 -36.62 23.91
C LYS A 69 3.14 -35.77 24.33
N LYS A 70 3.09 -35.11 25.48
CA LYS A 70 4.24 -34.35 26.01
C LYS A 70 5.46 -35.25 26.26
N LEU A 71 5.25 -36.48 26.76
CA LEU A 71 6.32 -37.47 26.86
C LEU A 71 6.88 -37.87 25.48
N ALA A 72 6.01 -38.10 24.50
CA ALA A 72 6.43 -38.42 23.14
C ALA A 72 7.19 -37.26 22.48
N LEU A 73 6.78 -36.01 22.71
CA LEU A 73 7.53 -34.82 22.26
C LEU A 73 8.93 -34.77 22.90
N ALA A 74 9.02 -34.97 24.21
CA ALA A 74 10.32 -35.02 24.89
C ALA A 74 11.22 -36.15 24.39
N PHE A 75 10.64 -37.28 23.95
CA PHE A 75 11.35 -38.36 23.28
C PHE A 75 11.76 -38.01 21.85
N GLY A 76 10.92 -37.33 21.08
CA GLY A 76 11.08 -37.17 19.63
C GLY A 76 11.75 -35.87 19.17
N VAL A 77 11.88 -34.85 20.02
CA VAL A 77 12.46 -33.54 19.67
C VAL A 77 13.97 -33.55 19.88
N GLU A 78 14.74 -33.33 18.82
CA GLU A 78 16.20 -33.20 18.90
C GLU A 78 16.60 -32.03 19.82
N GLY A 79 17.51 -32.29 20.76
CA GLY A 79 18.00 -31.29 21.72
C GLY A 79 17.41 -31.41 23.13
N THR A 80 16.36 -32.19 23.32
CA THR A 80 15.90 -32.57 24.67
C THR A 80 16.89 -33.57 25.29
N SER A 81 16.96 -33.63 26.62
CA SER A 81 17.73 -34.63 27.36
C SER A 81 17.14 -36.04 27.25
N LEU A 82 15.87 -36.14 26.83
CA LEU A 82 15.10 -37.37 26.69
C LEU A 82 15.02 -37.86 25.24
N TYR A 83 15.68 -37.17 24.31
CA TYR A 83 15.71 -37.52 22.89
C TYR A 83 16.15 -38.96 22.68
N GLU A 84 15.32 -39.74 21.99
CA GLU A 84 15.51 -41.17 21.70
C GLU A 84 15.76 -42.06 22.94
N ASN A 85 15.35 -41.63 24.14
CA ASN A 85 15.58 -42.40 25.36
C ASN A 85 14.76 -43.73 25.37
N PRO A 86 15.41 -44.90 25.46
CA PRO A 86 14.73 -46.19 25.30
C PRO A 86 13.83 -46.56 26.48
N GLU A 87 14.14 -46.12 27.71
CA GLU A 87 13.28 -46.36 28.87
C GLU A 87 12.02 -45.50 28.81
N LEU A 88 12.15 -44.25 28.35
CA LEU A 88 11.00 -43.39 28.13
C LEU A 88 10.07 -43.97 27.04
N LEU A 89 10.64 -44.46 25.93
CA LEU A 89 9.86 -45.11 24.86
C LEU A 89 9.04 -46.29 25.40
N LYS A 90 9.66 -47.14 26.23
CA LYS A 90 8.98 -48.28 26.87
C LYS A 90 7.83 -47.83 27.77
N ASP A 91 8.03 -46.78 28.56
CA ASP A 91 7.01 -46.23 29.45
C ASP A 91 5.86 -45.56 28.65
N ILE A 92 6.16 -44.90 27.53
CA ILE A 92 5.15 -44.35 26.61
C ILE A 92 4.28 -45.47 26.05
N ILE A 93 4.88 -46.55 25.53
CA ILE A 93 4.16 -47.71 24.99
C ILE A 93 3.29 -48.35 26.08
N SER A 94 3.84 -48.52 27.30
CA SER A 94 3.08 -49.03 28.45
C SER A 94 1.89 -48.14 28.81
N ALA A 95 2.06 -46.82 28.77
CA ALA A 95 0.98 -45.87 29.04
C ALA A 95 -0.13 -45.92 27.97
N ILE A 96 0.23 -46.02 26.69
CA ILE A 96 -0.74 -46.18 25.59
C ILE A 96 -1.50 -47.50 25.78
N ASN A 97 -0.80 -48.60 26.07
CA ASN A 97 -1.40 -49.90 26.28
C ASN A 97 -2.44 -49.85 27.42
N PHE A 98 -2.07 -49.25 28.55
CA PHE A 98 -2.99 -49.04 29.67
C PHE A 98 -4.24 -48.26 29.26
N MET A 99 -4.08 -47.17 28.50
CA MET A 99 -5.23 -46.37 28.05
C MET A 99 -6.15 -47.14 27.09
N VAL A 100 -5.57 -47.91 26.16
CA VAL A 100 -6.32 -48.61 25.12
C VAL A 100 -6.97 -49.90 25.65
N VAL A 101 -6.26 -50.67 26.48
CA VAL A 101 -6.67 -51.98 27.00
C VAL A 101 -7.44 -51.83 28.31
N ASP A 102 -6.78 -51.31 29.35
CA ASP A 102 -7.34 -51.31 30.72
C ASP A 102 -8.41 -50.23 30.90
N LYS A 103 -8.16 -49.03 30.38
CA LYS A 103 -9.13 -47.94 30.33
C LYS A 103 -10.07 -48.04 29.12
N LYS A 104 -9.91 -49.05 28.26
CA LYS A 104 -10.84 -49.36 27.15
C LYS A 104 -11.02 -48.23 26.14
N TYR A 105 -10.03 -47.38 25.90
CA TYR A 105 -10.03 -46.51 24.73
C TYR A 105 -9.79 -47.35 23.47
N ASN A 106 -10.82 -48.06 23.00
CA ASN A 106 -10.71 -49.20 22.08
C ASN A 106 -11.46 -49.02 20.75
N GLY A 107 -11.88 -47.79 20.42
CA GLY A 107 -12.59 -47.46 19.19
C GLY A 107 -14.11 -47.67 19.24
N SER A 108 -14.66 -48.11 20.38
CA SER A 108 -16.09 -48.40 20.50
C SER A 108 -16.72 -47.94 21.81
N TYR A 109 -15.95 -47.90 22.90
CA TYR A 109 -16.42 -47.42 24.19
C TYR A 109 -16.45 -45.89 24.24
N SER A 110 -17.51 -45.31 24.77
CA SER A 110 -17.56 -43.88 25.10
C SER A 110 -18.52 -43.59 26.24
N THR A 111 -18.24 -42.51 26.96
CA THR A 111 -19.13 -41.90 27.96
C THR A 111 -18.93 -40.40 27.94
N GLY A 112 -19.88 -39.60 28.41
CA GLY A 112 -19.71 -38.15 28.45
C GLY A 112 -19.65 -37.51 27.06
N ASN A 113 -18.75 -36.55 26.87
CA ASN A 113 -18.69 -35.75 25.66
C ASN A 113 -18.07 -36.54 24.49
N TRP A 114 -18.77 -36.60 23.35
CA TRP A 114 -18.31 -37.30 22.15
C TRP A 114 -16.98 -36.74 21.61
N TRP A 115 -16.74 -35.44 21.78
CA TRP A 115 -15.57 -34.74 21.27
C TRP A 115 -14.28 -35.31 21.85
N ASP A 116 -14.26 -35.63 23.15
CA ASP A 116 -13.10 -36.22 23.81
C ASP A 116 -12.69 -37.52 23.12
N TRP A 117 -13.65 -38.37 22.76
CA TRP A 117 -13.36 -39.67 22.16
C TRP A 117 -12.91 -39.58 20.71
N GLN A 118 -13.59 -38.76 19.89
CA GLN A 118 -13.34 -38.68 18.45
C GLN A 118 -12.23 -37.70 18.06
N ILE A 119 -11.95 -36.68 18.87
CA ILE A 119 -11.02 -35.59 18.55
C ILE A 119 -9.98 -35.44 19.66
N GLY A 120 -10.43 -35.16 20.90
CA GLY A 120 -9.56 -34.83 22.03
C GLY A 120 -8.52 -35.91 22.35
N CYS A 121 -8.89 -37.18 22.23
CA CYS A 121 -7.99 -38.32 22.44
C CYS A 121 -7.30 -38.76 21.14
N THR A 122 -8.01 -38.76 20.00
CA THR A 122 -7.44 -39.29 18.74
C THR A 122 -6.30 -38.42 18.23
N GLN A 123 -6.40 -37.09 18.30
CA GLN A 123 -5.38 -36.22 17.75
C GLN A 123 -4.04 -36.31 18.51
N PRO A 124 -4.00 -36.22 19.86
CA PRO A 124 -2.75 -36.46 20.58
C PRO A 124 -2.22 -37.87 20.36
N LEU A 125 -3.09 -38.89 20.29
CA LEU A 125 -2.67 -40.26 20.02
C LEU A 125 -2.04 -40.42 18.63
N VAL A 126 -2.59 -39.77 17.60
CA VAL A 126 -1.96 -39.73 16.28
C VAL A 126 -0.57 -39.10 16.36
N ASP A 127 -0.43 -37.93 17.01
CA ASP A 127 0.89 -37.29 17.16
C ASP A 127 1.89 -38.20 17.88
N ILE A 128 1.46 -38.88 18.96
CA ILE A 128 2.29 -39.86 19.69
C ILE A 128 2.74 -40.99 18.75
N LEU A 129 1.80 -41.59 18.02
CA LEU A 129 2.09 -42.74 17.16
C LEU A 129 2.99 -42.35 15.98
N MET A 130 2.83 -41.15 15.41
CA MET A 130 3.75 -40.64 14.38
C MET A 130 5.18 -40.61 14.90
N ILE A 131 5.38 -40.09 16.12
CA ILE A 131 6.71 -39.98 16.73
C ILE A 131 7.34 -41.35 17.00
N ILE A 132 6.58 -42.30 17.58
CA ILE A 132 7.18 -43.56 18.09
C ILE A 132 7.19 -44.71 17.08
N SER A 133 6.42 -44.62 15.99
CA SER A 133 6.21 -45.74 15.06
C SER A 133 7.46 -46.22 14.33
N ASP A 134 8.46 -45.35 14.13
CA ASP A 134 9.73 -45.73 13.53
C ASP A 134 10.70 -46.38 14.53
N TYR A 135 10.43 -46.27 15.83
CA TYR A 135 11.30 -46.74 16.92
C TYR A 135 10.82 -48.04 17.56
N SER A 136 9.58 -48.46 17.30
CA SER A 136 9.01 -49.67 17.88
C SER A 136 7.99 -50.33 16.96
N ASN A 137 7.94 -51.66 16.99
CA ASN A 137 6.96 -52.49 16.29
C ASN A 137 5.99 -53.20 17.27
N ASP A 138 5.89 -52.71 18.51
CA ASP A 138 5.00 -53.27 19.53
C ASP A 138 3.54 -53.29 19.06
N ASP A 139 2.83 -54.40 19.32
CA ASP A 139 1.43 -54.60 18.91
C ASP A 139 0.48 -53.52 19.46
N THR A 140 0.87 -52.82 20.54
CA THR A 140 0.15 -51.67 21.09
C THR A 140 -0.04 -50.56 20.06
N ILE A 141 0.94 -50.32 19.17
CA ILE A 141 0.83 -49.29 18.11
C ILE A 141 -0.31 -49.64 17.15
N ASN A 142 -0.40 -50.91 16.73
CA ASN A 142 -1.49 -51.39 15.88
C ASN A 142 -2.84 -51.30 16.59
N LEU A 143 -2.89 -51.68 17.88
CA LEU A 143 -4.13 -51.63 18.67
C LEU A 143 -4.62 -50.18 18.85
N ALA A 144 -3.71 -49.26 19.17
CA ALA A 144 -3.99 -47.83 19.29
C ALA A 144 -4.47 -47.23 17.95
N THR A 145 -3.82 -47.59 16.84
CA THR A 145 -4.24 -47.19 15.50
C THR A 145 -5.66 -47.69 15.20
N LYS A 146 -5.99 -48.95 15.50
CA LYS A 146 -7.34 -49.50 15.35
C LYS A 146 -8.38 -48.81 16.23
N SER A 147 -7.99 -48.39 17.42
CA SER A 147 -8.85 -47.58 18.29
C SER A 147 -9.21 -46.24 17.63
N ILE A 148 -8.23 -45.53 17.08
CA ILE A 148 -8.48 -44.28 16.32
C ILE A 148 -9.41 -44.55 15.14
N GLU A 149 -9.18 -45.60 14.34
CA GLU A 149 -10.04 -45.94 13.21
C GLU A 149 -11.50 -46.23 13.62
N GLY A 150 -11.71 -46.80 14.81
CA GLY A 150 -13.03 -47.06 15.36
C GLY A 150 -13.79 -45.79 15.75
N TYR A 151 -13.10 -44.81 16.35
CA TYR A 151 -13.69 -43.52 16.73
C TYR A 151 -13.83 -42.57 15.51
N ALA A 152 -12.77 -42.41 14.73
CA ALA A 152 -12.71 -41.56 13.54
C ALA A 152 -12.85 -42.42 12.27
N LYS A 153 -14.07 -42.94 12.05
CA LYS A 153 -14.34 -43.84 10.92
C LYS A 153 -14.20 -43.14 9.58
N ARG A 154 -14.83 -41.96 9.44
CA ARG A 154 -14.84 -41.12 8.23
C ARG A 154 -14.96 -39.64 8.66
N PRO A 155 -14.39 -38.68 7.91
CA PRO A 155 -14.47 -37.26 8.25
C PRO A 155 -15.90 -36.73 8.47
N SER A 156 -16.88 -37.22 7.71
CA SER A 156 -18.28 -36.76 7.75
C SER A 156 -19.12 -37.29 8.93
N ILE A 157 -18.61 -38.23 9.74
CA ILE A 157 -19.40 -38.90 10.79
C ILE A 157 -19.01 -38.40 12.18
N GLN A 158 -19.91 -37.67 12.81
CA GLN A 158 -19.83 -37.28 14.21
C GLN A 158 -20.67 -38.22 15.08
N TRP A 159 -20.15 -38.63 16.24
CA TRP A 159 -20.87 -39.48 17.18
C TRP A 159 -21.97 -38.73 17.96
N PRO A 160 -23.04 -39.45 18.38
CA PRO A 160 -23.31 -40.86 18.10
C PRO A 160 -23.87 -41.13 16.70
N ASN A 161 -24.49 -40.14 16.01
CA ASN A 161 -25.01 -40.26 14.63
C ASN A 161 -25.37 -38.89 14.01
N TYR A 162 -24.44 -37.94 14.05
CA TYR A 162 -24.58 -36.62 13.40
C TYR A 162 -23.67 -36.49 12.17
N THR A 163 -24.02 -35.59 11.26
CA THR A 163 -23.11 -35.20 10.17
C THR A 163 -22.14 -34.14 10.69
N ALA A 164 -20.84 -34.41 10.59
CA ALA A 164 -19.83 -33.44 10.95
C ALA A 164 -19.79 -32.30 9.92
N THR A 165 -19.73 -31.05 10.40
CA THR A 165 -19.59 -29.84 9.60
C THR A 165 -18.48 -28.95 10.17
N GLY A 166 -18.05 -27.94 9.41
CA GLY A 166 -17.06 -26.95 9.86
C GLY A 166 -15.80 -27.56 10.50
N ALA A 167 -15.38 -27.00 11.63
CA ALA A 167 -14.22 -27.45 12.40
C ALA A 167 -14.28 -28.94 12.80
N ASN A 168 -15.45 -29.45 13.19
CA ASN A 168 -15.58 -30.86 13.58
C ASN A 168 -15.20 -31.81 12.43
N ARG A 169 -15.60 -31.48 11.20
CA ARG A 169 -15.29 -32.30 10.02
C ARG A 169 -13.80 -32.29 9.70
N THR A 170 -13.14 -31.15 9.82
CA THR A 170 -11.69 -31.07 9.63
C THR A 170 -10.92 -31.77 10.75
N ASP A 171 -11.37 -31.66 12.00
CA ASP A 171 -10.72 -32.31 13.14
C ASP A 171 -10.82 -33.83 13.08
N ILE A 172 -12.01 -34.36 12.78
CA ILE A 172 -12.20 -35.79 12.54
C ILE A 172 -11.40 -36.22 11.30
N GLY A 173 -11.40 -35.39 10.26
CA GLY A 173 -10.60 -35.60 9.05
C GLY A 173 -9.10 -35.72 9.33
N LEU A 174 -8.57 -34.92 10.25
CA LEU A 174 -7.17 -34.98 10.67
C LEU A 174 -6.86 -36.30 11.40
N SER A 175 -7.78 -36.80 12.24
CA SER A 175 -7.67 -38.10 12.89
C SER A 175 -7.76 -39.27 11.89
N VAL A 176 -8.61 -39.15 10.86
CA VAL A 176 -8.65 -40.11 9.74
C VAL A 176 -7.33 -40.10 8.97
N LEU A 177 -6.82 -38.91 8.62
CA LEU A 177 -5.55 -38.74 7.90
C LEU A 177 -4.39 -39.36 8.67
N GLY A 178 -4.28 -39.05 9.97
CA GLY A 178 -3.23 -39.57 10.83
C GLY A 178 -3.22 -41.09 10.91
N SER A 179 -4.37 -41.69 11.23
CA SER A 179 -4.50 -43.15 11.26
C SER A 179 -4.26 -43.79 9.89
N ALA A 180 -4.66 -43.16 8.79
CA ALA A 180 -4.42 -43.65 7.43
C ALA A 180 -2.94 -43.68 7.07
N ILE A 181 -2.18 -42.64 7.43
CA ILE A 181 -0.73 -42.57 7.22
C ILE A 181 -0.02 -43.67 8.03
N ILE A 182 -0.34 -43.81 9.32
CA ILE A 182 0.27 -44.83 10.20
C ILE A 182 -0.05 -46.24 9.69
N ALA A 183 -1.30 -46.50 9.32
CA ALA A 183 -1.75 -47.80 8.83
C ALA A 183 -1.40 -48.08 7.36
N LYS A 184 -0.83 -47.10 6.63
CA LYS A 184 -0.60 -47.15 5.18
C LYS A 184 -1.87 -47.55 4.40
N ASN A 185 -2.98 -46.86 4.69
CA ASN A 185 -4.32 -47.20 4.20
C ASN A 185 -4.85 -46.16 3.20
N ASP A 186 -4.70 -46.48 1.90
CA ASP A 186 -5.11 -45.60 0.79
C ASP A 186 -6.62 -45.33 0.74
N ASP A 187 -7.46 -46.31 1.10
CA ASP A 187 -8.92 -46.13 1.13
C ASP A 187 -9.31 -45.03 2.14
N ARG A 188 -8.64 -45.00 3.30
CA ARG A 188 -8.86 -43.96 4.31
C ARG A 188 -8.27 -42.61 3.89
N MET A 189 -7.16 -42.60 3.17
CA MET A 189 -6.63 -41.37 2.57
C MET A 189 -7.64 -40.75 1.59
N ASN A 190 -8.28 -41.57 0.76
CA ASN A 190 -9.32 -41.12 -0.18
C ASN A 190 -10.53 -40.54 0.55
N LEU A 191 -10.92 -41.07 1.72
CA LEU A 191 -11.99 -40.46 2.53
C LEU A 191 -11.68 -39.01 2.92
N VAL A 192 -10.43 -38.72 3.30
CA VAL A 192 -10.00 -37.36 3.65
C VAL A 192 -10.10 -36.46 2.42
N LYS A 193 -9.53 -36.92 1.30
CA LYS A 193 -9.55 -36.22 0.00
C LYS A 193 -10.97 -35.89 -0.48
N ASP A 194 -11.89 -36.83 -0.34
CA ASP A 194 -13.25 -36.70 -0.89
C ASP A 194 -14.20 -35.95 0.05
N GLU A 195 -14.04 -36.12 1.37
CA GLU A 195 -15.02 -35.59 2.33
C GLU A 195 -14.61 -34.25 2.92
N VAL A 196 -13.33 -33.97 3.17
CA VAL A 196 -12.91 -32.68 3.78
C VAL A 196 -13.27 -31.45 2.94
N PRO A 197 -13.18 -31.45 1.59
CA PRO A 197 -13.49 -30.26 0.77
C PRO A 197 -14.88 -29.66 0.94
N ASP A 198 -15.82 -30.39 1.54
CA ASP A 198 -17.17 -29.88 1.82
C ASP A 198 -17.19 -28.66 2.75
N VAL A 199 -16.23 -28.55 3.68
CA VAL A 199 -16.15 -27.39 4.61
C VAL A 199 -15.73 -26.10 3.93
N MET A 200 -15.19 -26.17 2.71
CA MET A 200 -14.68 -25.04 1.94
C MET A 200 -15.76 -24.41 1.05
N LYS A 201 -17.01 -24.88 1.14
CA LYS A 201 -18.12 -24.33 0.36
C LYS A 201 -18.51 -22.95 0.87
N LEU A 202 -18.81 -22.06 -0.07
CA LEU A 202 -19.55 -20.85 0.25
C LEU A 202 -20.99 -21.19 0.61
N VAL A 203 -21.51 -20.53 1.62
CA VAL A 203 -22.92 -20.58 2.03
C VAL A 203 -23.56 -19.21 1.90
N THR A 204 -24.90 -19.18 1.90
CA THR A 204 -25.69 -17.94 1.88
C THR A 204 -26.55 -17.79 3.15
N SER A 205 -26.53 -18.78 4.03
CA SER A 205 -27.19 -18.76 5.35
C SER A 205 -26.64 -19.87 6.24
N GLY A 206 -26.63 -19.67 7.56
CA GLY A 206 -26.12 -20.66 8.52
C GLY A 206 -24.60 -20.66 8.62
N ASP A 207 -24.05 -21.77 9.09
CA ASP A 207 -22.63 -21.93 9.37
C ASP A 207 -21.79 -22.06 8.10
N GLY A 208 -20.64 -21.37 8.06
CA GLY A 208 -19.65 -21.52 7.00
C GLY A 208 -19.05 -20.21 6.50
N LEU A 209 -18.43 -20.31 5.32
CA LEU A 209 -17.74 -19.22 4.63
C LEU A 209 -18.74 -18.46 3.74
N TYR A 210 -18.71 -17.14 3.75
CA TYR A 210 -19.54 -16.30 2.90
C TYR A 210 -18.68 -15.56 1.88
N LYS A 211 -19.30 -15.23 0.74
CA LYS A 211 -18.61 -14.58 -0.40
C LYS A 211 -17.97 -13.23 -0.02
N ASP A 212 -18.58 -12.49 0.92
CA ASP A 212 -18.08 -11.20 1.39
C ASP A 212 -16.89 -11.30 2.36
N GLY A 213 -16.46 -12.52 2.72
CA GLY A 213 -15.41 -12.77 3.70
C GLY A 213 -15.95 -13.09 5.10
N SER A 214 -17.26 -13.03 5.33
CA SER A 214 -17.84 -13.37 6.63
C SER A 214 -17.65 -14.85 6.94
N VAL A 215 -17.43 -15.14 8.23
CA VAL A 215 -17.44 -16.50 8.77
C VAL A 215 -18.46 -16.56 9.90
N ILE A 216 -19.48 -17.39 9.71
CA ILE A 216 -20.56 -17.56 10.68
C ILE A 216 -20.50 -18.96 11.26
N GLN A 217 -20.75 -19.04 12.56
CA GLN A 217 -20.88 -20.30 13.27
C GLN A 217 -22.05 -20.22 14.26
N HIS A 218 -22.55 -21.38 14.70
CA HIS A 218 -23.65 -21.48 15.64
C HIS A 218 -24.91 -20.77 15.12
N THR A 219 -25.23 -21.06 13.86
CA THR A 219 -26.34 -20.57 13.04
C THR A 219 -26.23 -19.10 12.63
N LYS A 220 -25.95 -18.17 13.56
CA LYS A 220 -26.08 -16.71 13.32
C LYS A 220 -25.10 -15.84 14.12
N HIS A 221 -23.93 -16.34 14.51
CA HIS A 221 -22.91 -15.53 15.17
C HIS A 221 -21.71 -15.24 14.25
N ALA A 222 -21.25 -13.99 14.24
CA ALA A 222 -20.00 -13.59 13.59
C ALA A 222 -18.81 -14.20 14.35
N TYR A 223 -18.03 -15.06 13.70
CA TYR A 223 -17.12 -15.97 14.40
C TYR A 223 -15.74 -16.17 13.76
N THR A 224 -15.35 -15.28 12.85
CA THR A 224 -14.07 -15.35 12.13
C THR A 224 -12.88 -15.62 13.04
N GLY A 225 -12.76 -14.93 14.18
CA GLY A 225 -11.57 -14.95 15.01
C GLY A 225 -11.42 -16.11 16.00
N SER A 226 -12.40 -17.02 16.09
CA SER A 226 -12.28 -18.22 16.95
C SER A 226 -12.73 -19.50 16.27
N TYR A 227 -14.03 -19.76 16.07
CA TYR A 227 -14.45 -20.96 15.31
C TYR A 227 -13.98 -20.92 13.86
N GLY A 228 -13.88 -19.74 13.25
CA GLY A 228 -13.25 -19.56 11.95
C GLY A 228 -11.78 -19.99 11.95
N ASN A 229 -11.04 -19.63 13.00
CA ASN A 229 -9.66 -20.09 13.18
C ASN A 229 -9.55 -21.62 13.29
N GLU A 230 -10.46 -22.28 14.00
CA GLU A 230 -10.49 -23.74 14.07
C GLU A 230 -10.71 -24.38 12.67
N LEU A 231 -11.59 -23.79 11.85
CA LEU A 231 -11.81 -24.22 10.47
C LEU A 231 -10.54 -24.05 9.61
N LEU A 232 -9.91 -22.86 9.65
CA LEU A 232 -8.68 -22.60 8.89
C LEU A 232 -7.54 -23.53 9.30
N LYS A 233 -7.37 -23.74 10.61
CA LYS A 233 -6.37 -24.65 11.19
C LYS A 233 -6.54 -26.06 10.64
N GLY A 234 -7.76 -26.58 10.64
CA GLY A 234 -8.07 -27.92 10.16
C GLY A 234 -7.77 -28.11 8.67
N VAL A 235 -8.21 -27.16 7.83
CA VAL A 235 -7.91 -27.17 6.39
C VAL A 235 -6.41 -27.04 6.14
N GLY A 236 -5.75 -26.08 6.78
CA GLY A 236 -4.32 -25.80 6.63
C GLY A 236 -3.44 -26.99 6.99
N LYS A 237 -3.69 -27.63 8.15
CA LYS A 237 -2.94 -28.84 8.57
C LYS A 237 -3.09 -29.98 7.57
N ILE A 238 -4.32 -30.30 7.15
CA ILE A 238 -4.55 -31.40 6.21
C ILE A 238 -3.84 -31.10 4.88
N LYS A 239 -4.02 -29.89 4.34
CA LYS A 239 -3.42 -29.48 3.06
C LYS A 239 -1.89 -29.49 3.11
N SER A 240 -1.27 -28.97 4.17
CA SER A 240 0.20 -28.93 4.29
C SER A 240 0.82 -30.33 4.32
N ILE A 241 0.11 -31.34 4.85
CA ILE A 241 0.58 -32.73 4.88
C ILE A 241 0.47 -33.40 3.50
N ILE A 242 -0.66 -33.26 2.81
CA ILE A 242 -0.98 -34.02 1.59
C ILE A 242 -0.55 -33.33 0.28
N SER A 243 -0.19 -32.05 0.32
CA SER A 243 0.12 -31.23 -0.87
C SER A 243 1.15 -31.88 -1.80
N GLY A 244 0.86 -31.95 -3.10
CA GLY A 244 1.77 -32.55 -4.10
C GLY A 244 1.92 -34.08 -4.02
N THR A 245 1.01 -34.77 -3.33
CA THR A 245 0.91 -36.25 -3.36
C THR A 245 -0.28 -36.70 -4.21
N ASP A 246 -0.42 -38.00 -4.50
CA ASP A 246 -1.61 -38.53 -5.21
C ASP A 246 -2.92 -38.35 -4.41
N PHE A 247 -2.81 -38.10 -3.11
CA PHE A 247 -3.92 -37.83 -2.19
C PHE A 247 -4.20 -36.34 -1.99
N ASP A 248 -3.56 -35.47 -2.78
CA ASP A 248 -3.76 -34.02 -2.64
C ASP A 248 -5.23 -33.62 -2.88
N ILE A 249 -5.68 -32.62 -2.12
CA ILE A 249 -6.94 -31.93 -2.34
C ILE A 249 -6.71 -30.87 -3.41
N LEU A 250 -7.10 -31.21 -4.65
CA LEU A 250 -7.10 -30.32 -5.81
C LEU A 250 -8.48 -29.70 -6.07
N ASP A 251 -9.37 -29.76 -5.07
CA ASP A 251 -10.71 -29.20 -5.18
C ASP A 251 -10.63 -27.66 -5.33
N PRO A 252 -11.24 -27.06 -6.36
CA PRO A 252 -11.17 -25.62 -6.59
C PRO A 252 -11.79 -24.80 -5.46
N ARG A 253 -12.62 -25.40 -4.60
CA ARG A 253 -13.20 -24.74 -3.43
C ARG A 253 -12.15 -24.28 -2.41
N ILE A 254 -10.91 -24.75 -2.47
CA ILE A 254 -9.84 -24.21 -1.62
C ILE A 254 -9.63 -22.71 -1.84
N GLU A 255 -9.91 -22.20 -3.05
CA GLU A 255 -9.86 -20.76 -3.33
C GLU A 255 -10.85 -19.97 -2.48
N ASN A 256 -11.98 -20.56 -2.07
CA ASN A 256 -12.90 -19.89 -1.14
C ASN A 256 -12.20 -19.62 0.20
N VAL A 257 -11.40 -20.56 0.69
CA VAL A 257 -10.64 -20.41 1.95
C VAL A 257 -9.61 -19.28 1.79
N TYR A 258 -8.84 -19.29 0.70
CA TYR A 258 -7.84 -18.25 0.45
C TYR A 258 -8.47 -16.87 0.28
N ASN A 259 -9.58 -16.79 -0.45
CA ASN A 259 -10.34 -15.56 -0.60
C ASN A 259 -10.96 -15.11 0.73
N THR A 260 -11.42 -16.00 1.61
CA THR A 260 -11.85 -15.62 2.96
C THR A 260 -10.69 -15.08 3.79
N VAL A 261 -9.48 -15.63 3.69
CA VAL A 261 -8.30 -15.07 4.36
C VAL A 261 -8.06 -13.63 3.91
N LEU A 262 -7.97 -13.39 2.59
CA LEU A 262 -7.77 -12.04 2.04
C LEU A 262 -8.89 -11.08 2.42
N ASN A 263 -10.13 -11.56 2.38
CA ASN A 263 -11.29 -10.69 2.45
C ASN A 263 -11.91 -10.57 3.83
N GLY A 264 -11.61 -11.47 4.76
CA GLY A 264 -12.28 -11.60 6.04
C GLY A 264 -11.35 -11.78 7.23
N TYR A 265 -10.11 -12.25 7.07
CA TYR A 265 -9.15 -12.32 8.17
C TYR A 265 -8.19 -11.14 8.16
N ILE A 266 -7.52 -10.88 7.02
CA ILE A 266 -6.54 -9.79 6.92
C ILE A 266 -7.16 -8.43 7.33
N PRO A 267 -8.36 -8.04 6.87
CA PRO A 267 -8.94 -6.77 7.27
C PRO A 267 -9.41 -6.70 8.73
N LEU A 268 -9.54 -7.85 9.42
CA LEU A 268 -10.04 -7.94 10.80
C LEU A 268 -8.92 -8.11 11.84
N ILE A 269 -7.66 -7.94 11.43
CA ILE A 269 -6.50 -7.95 12.34
C ILE A 269 -5.87 -6.56 12.37
N HIS A 270 -5.74 -5.99 13.56
CA HIS A 270 -4.99 -4.77 13.82
C HIS A 270 -3.66 -5.09 14.51
N LYS A 271 -2.53 -4.92 13.82
CA LYS A 271 -1.17 -5.14 14.39
C LYS A 271 -1.01 -6.45 15.19
N GLY A 272 -1.57 -7.55 14.66
CA GLY A 272 -1.55 -8.87 15.30
C GLY A 272 -2.70 -9.17 16.28
N GLN A 273 -3.61 -8.21 16.51
CA GLN A 273 -4.81 -8.36 17.33
C GLN A 273 -6.03 -8.70 16.46
N MET A 274 -6.62 -9.89 16.66
CA MET A 274 -7.89 -10.24 16.02
C MET A 274 -9.04 -9.56 16.75
N MET A 275 -9.78 -8.68 16.05
CA MET A 275 -10.79 -7.81 16.65
C MET A 275 -11.88 -8.60 17.41
N SER A 276 -12.19 -8.14 18.62
CA SER A 276 -13.16 -8.78 19.52
C SER A 276 -14.56 -8.97 18.92
N MET A 277 -14.97 -8.10 18.00
CA MET A 277 -16.30 -8.17 17.37
C MET A 277 -16.57 -9.44 16.55
N VAL A 278 -15.54 -10.24 16.25
CA VAL A 278 -15.67 -11.53 15.53
C VAL A 278 -15.18 -12.73 16.34
N ASN A 279 -15.03 -12.57 17.65
CA ASN A 279 -14.57 -13.61 18.56
C ASN A 279 -15.73 -14.29 19.33
N GLY A 280 -16.95 -13.78 19.21
CA GLY A 280 -18.14 -14.32 19.88
C GLY A 280 -17.96 -14.36 21.40
N ARG A 281 -18.34 -15.48 22.04
CA ARG A 281 -18.22 -15.61 23.51
C ARG A 281 -16.78 -15.74 24.01
N SER A 282 -15.80 -15.94 23.12
CA SER A 282 -14.40 -16.14 23.51
C SER A 282 -13.74 -14.88 24.08
N ILE A 283 -14.33 -13.69 23.87
CA ILE A 283 -13.88 -12.43 24.50
C ILE A 283 -13.87 -12.51 26.04
N SER A 284 -14.63 -13.45 26.61
CA SER A 284 -14.72 -13.67 28.05
C SER A 284 -13.71 -14.68 28.61
N ARG A 285 -12.83 -15.27 27.78
CA ARG A 285 -11.91 -16.32 28.24
C ARG A 285 -10.68 -15.72 28.90
N ALA A 286 -10.29 -16.28 30.04
CA ALA A 286 -9.16 -15.77 30.79
C ALA A 286 -7.80 -16.03 30.10
N PRO A 287 -6.85 -15.07 30.12
CA PRO A 287 -5.51 -15.20 29.55
C PRO A 287 -4.84 -16.54 29.89
N GLY A 288 -4.26 -17.20 28.89
CA GLY A 288 -3.48 -18.43 29.05
C GLY A 288 -4.29 -19.72 29.27
N THR A 289 -5.61 -19.65 29.38
CA THR A 289 -6.47 -20.84 29.58
C THR A 289 -6.87 -21.55 28.29
N ASN A 290 -6.77 -20.86 27.16
CA ASN A 290 -7.19 -21.32 25.83
C ASN A 290 -6.46 -20.49 24.75
N PRO A 291 -6.40 -20.93 23.47
CA PRO A 291 -5.79 -20.11 22.41
C PRO A 291 -6.53 -18.81 22.06
N PHE A 292 -7.78 -18.63 22.50
CA PHE A 292 -8.63 -17.48 22.14
C PHE A 292 -8.98 -16.59 23.33
N THR A 293 -7.99 -16.22 24.14
CA THR A 293 -8.20 -15.54 25.44
C THR A 293 -7.96 -14.04 25.42
N THR A 294 -7.25 -13.56 24.43
CA THR A 294 -7.01 -12.14 24.15
C THR A 294 -7.04 -11.94 22.64
N GLU A 295 -7.15 -10.70 22.18
CA GLU A 295 -7.10 -10.42 20.74
C GLU A 295 -5.75 -10.82 20.13
N PHE A 296 -4.64 -10.68 20.86
CA PHE A 296 -3.33 -11.19 20.43
C PHE A 296 -3.29 -12.72 20.37
N ALA A 297 -3.87 -13.43 21.34
CA ALA A 297 -3.90 -14.89 21.30
C ALA A 297 -4.72 -15.40 20.09
N ALA A 298 -5.89 -14.81 19.85
CA ALA A 298 -6.69 -15.11 18.66
C ALA A 298 -6.00 -14.70 17.35
N GLY A 299 -5.27 -13.59 17.36
CA GLY A 299 -4.45 -13.15 16.23
C GLY A 299 -3.26 -14.07 15.97
N SER A 300 -2.59 -14.56 17.01
CA SER A 300 -1.49 -15.54 16.94
C SER A 300 -1.94 -16.85 16.31
N GLU A 301 -3.12 -17.35 16.69
CA GLU A 301 -3.73 -18.51 16.02
C GLU A 301 -4.01 -18.22 14.54
N THR A 302 -4.52 -17.02 14.23
CA THR A 302 -4.77 -16.60 12.84
C THR A 302 -3.48 -16.57 12.02
N ILE A 303 -2.42 -15.95 12.54
CA ILE A 303 -1.09 -15.89 11.93
C ILE A 303 -0.57 -17.30 11.65
N SER A 304 -0.65 -18.18 12.65
CA SER A 304 -0.23 -19.58 12.54
C SER A 304 -1.01 -20.35 11.47
N ASN A 305 -2.31 -20.08 11.34
CA ASN A 305 -3.17 -20.73 10.34
C ASN A 305 -2.92 -20.20 8.93
N ILE A 306 -2.66 -18.90 8.78
CA ILE A 306 -2.34 -18.28 7.50
C ILE A 306 -1.00 -18.81 6.97
N MET A 307 0.02 -18.98 7.82
CA MET A 307 1.30 -19.59 7.41
C MET A 307 1.11 -21.04 6.92
N LEU A 308 0.27 -21.84 7.60
CA LEU A 308 -0.08 -23.19 7.15
C LEU A 308 -0.72 -23.17 5.76
N LEU A 309 -1.66 -22.25 5.53
CA LEU A 309 -2.35 -22.12 4.23
C LEU A 309 -1.41 -21.62 3.13
N ALA A 310 -0.51 -20.68 3.44
CA ALA A 310 0.48 -20.13 2.51
C ALA A 310 1.38 -21.22 1.93
N SER A 311 1.75 -22.23 2.73
CA SER A 311 2.58 -23.35 2.27
C SER A 311 1.99 -24.17 1.11
N GLY A 312 0.67 -24.14 0.93
CA GLY A 312 -0.05 -24.85 -0.13
C GLY A 312 -0.72 -23.96 -1.17
N ALA A 313 -0.55 -22.63 -1.09
CA ALA A 313 -1.21 -21.65 -1.94
C ALA A 313 -0.33 -21.25 -3.15
N SER A 314 -0.96 -20.74 -4.22
CA SER A 314 -0.22 -20.12 -5.34
C SER A 314 0.49 -18.83 -4.90
N ASP A 315 1.53 -18.43 -5.61
CA ASP A 315 2.32 -17.20 -5.31
C ASP A 315 1.46 -15.94 -5.12
N VAL A 316 0.35 -15.82 -5.86
CA VAL A 316 -0.59 -14.69 -5.73
C VAL A 316 -1.15 -14.56 -4.30
N TYR A 317 -1.53 -15.68 -3.68
CA TYR A 317 -2.07 -15.72 -2.32
C TYR A 317 -0.94 -15.75 -1.30
N LYS A 318 0.07 -16.60 -1.53
CA LYS A 318 1.21 -16.79 -0.62
C LYS A 318 1.90 -15.46 -0.32
N ASN A 319 2.22 -14.65 -1.34
CA ASN A 319 2.91 -13.38 -1.16
C ASN A 319 2.10 -12.38 -0.31
N GLN A 320 0.78 -12.33 -0.48
CA GLN A 320 -0.10 -11.46 0.31
C GLN A 320 -0.21 -11.94 1.77
N PHE A 321 -0.29 -13.25 1.98
CA PHE A 321 -0.35 -13.86 3.30
C PHE A 321 0.94 -13.61 4.09
N GLU A 322 2.09 -13.88 3.48
CA GLU A 322 3.39 -13.69 4.13
C GLU A 322 3.71 -12.21 4.39
N ALA A 323 3.32 -11.31 3.49
CA ALA A 323 3.45 -9.86 3.69
C ALA A 323 2.62 -9.37 4.89
N ALA A 324 1.38 -9.86 5.04
CA ALA A 324 0.52 -9.53 6.17
C ALA A 324 1.07 -10.12 7.49
N VAL A 325 1.49 -11.38 7.48
CA VAL A 325 2.12 -12.04 8.64
C VAL A 325 3.37 -11.28 9.09
N LYS A 326 4.25 -10.92 8.15
CA LYS A 326 5.47 -10.16 8.46
C LYS A 326 5.16 -8.80 9.07
N TYR A 327 4.15 -8.11 8.54
CA TYR A 327 3.68 -6.85 9.11
C TYR A 327 3.22 -7.04 10.57
N TRP A 328 2.31 -7.98 10.83
CA TRP A 328 1.79 -8.18 12.18
C TRP A 328 2.84 -8.61 13.19
N LEU A 329 3.76 -9.52 12.83
CA LEU A 329 4.85 -9.94 13.70
C LEU A 329 5.83 -8.79 14.01
N THR A 330 6.01 -7.86 13.06
CA THR A 330 6.84 -6.66 13.26
C THR A 330 6.14 -5.68 14.20
N GLU A 331 4.87 -5.37 13.94
CA GLU A 331 4.13 -4.35 14.69
C GLU A 331 3.72 -4.79 16.09
N SER A 332 3.56 -6.09 16.34
CA SER A 332 3.26 -6.60 17.69
C SER A 332 4.51 -6.74 18.56
N GLN A 333 5.71 -6.49 18.02
CA GLN A 333 6.97 -6.69 18.74
C GLN A 333 7.01 -5.81 20.00
N GLY A 334 7.34 -6.41 21.15
CA GLY A 334 7.36 -5.73 22.45
C GLY A 334 6.01 -5.71 23.19
N TYR A 335 4.91 -6.03 22.51
CA TYR A 335 3.57 -6.17 23.11
C TYR A 335 3.13 -7.63 23.24
N TYR A 336 3.49 -8.45 22.25
CA TYR A 336 3.21 -9.89 22.26
C TYR A 336 4.42 -10.67 21.73
N ASP A 337 4.92 -11.58 22.56
CA ASP A 337 5.99 -12.49 22.15
C ASP A 337 5.38 -13.70 21.43
N PHE A 338 5.32 -13.62 20.10
CA PHE A 338 4.81 -14.71 19.28
C PHE A 338 5.65 -15.98 19.41
N TYR A 339 6.96 -15.87 19.55
CA TYR A 339 7.85 -17.03 19.57
C TYR A 339 7.74 -17.81 20.88
N ALA A 340 7.69 -17.11 22.02
CA ALA A 340 7.46 -17.72 23.32
C ALA A 340 6.07 -18.38 23.44
N ASN A 341 5.10 -17.89 22.66
CA ASN A 341 3.73 -18.41 22.61
C ASN A 341 3.42 -19.20 21.33
N ALA A 342 4.44 -19.65 20.60
CA ALA A 342 4.25 -20.37 19.35
C ALA A 342 3.48 -21.68 19.59
N ARG A 343 2.42 -21.90 18.82
CA ARG A 343 1.53 -23.06 18.97
C ARG A 343 2.26 -24.39 18.76
N ASP A 344 3.11 -24.45 17.72
CA ASP A 344 3.85 -25.63 17.28
C ASP A 344 5.11 -25.21 16.50
N PHE A 345 5.97 -26.18 16.16
CA PHE A 345 7.19 -25.93 15.39
C PHE A 345 6.91 -25.30 14.02
N ASP A 346 5.81 -25.65 13.36
CA ASP A 346 5.42 -25.01 12.09
C ASP A 346 5.22 -23.50 12.27
N ALA A 347 4.51 -23.08 13.31
CA ALA A 347 4.32 -21.66 13.61
C ALA A 347 5.63 -20.97 13.98
N LEU A 348 6.44 -21.58 14.85
CA LEU A 348 7.72 -21.02 15.30
C LEU A 348 8.72 -20.84 14.14
N LEU A 349 8.96 -21.91 13.39
CA LEU A 349 9.94 -21.92 12.31
C LEU A 349 9.44 -21.12 11.10
N GLY A 350 8.16 -21.21 10.76
CA GLY A 350 7.56 -20.44 9.67
C GLY A 350 7.61 -18.93 9.91
N ALA A 351 7.33 -18.48 11.14
CA ALA A 351 7.46 -17.08 11.51
C ALA A 351 8.92 -16.60 11.38
N LYS A 352 9.89 -17.40 11.84
CA LYS A 352 11.32 -17.10 11.71
C LYS A 352 11.76 -17.04 10.24
N GLU A 353 11.29 -17.95 9.40
CA GLU A 353 11.57 -17.96 7.96
C GLU A 353 11.08 -16.67 7.30
N ILE A 354 9.81 -16.31 7.52
CA ILE A 354 9.20 -15.09 6.97
C ILE A 354 9.94 -13.83 7.46
N MET A 355 10.29 -13.75 8.74
CA MET A 355 10.99 -12.60 9.30
C MET A 355 12.40 -12.46 8.73
N ASN A 356 13.11 -13.56 8.54
CA ASN A 356 14.47 -13.58 8.00
C ASN A 356 14.54 -13.37 6.47
N ASP A 357 13.45 -13.61 5.73
CA ASP A 357 13.43 -13.40 4.29
C ASP A 357 13.28 -11.91 3.91
N SER A 358 14.39 -11.29 3.49
CA SER A 358 14.42 -9.88 3.07
C SER A 358 13.61 -9.55 1.79
N SER A 359 13.21 -10.56 1.01
CA SER A 359 12.40 -10.39 -0.20
C SER A 359 10.93 -10.12 0.14
N ILE A 360 10.44 -10.65 1.26
CA ILE A 360 9.08 -10.41 1.76
C ILE A 360 9.04 -9.02 2.37
N LYS A 361 8.21 -8.14 1.78
CA LYS A 361 7.96 -6.79 2.31
C LYS A 361 6.69 -6.81 3.17
N PRO A 362 6.73 -6.32 4.42
CA PRO A 362 5.54 -6.25 5.25
C PRO A 362 4.50 -5.34 4.59
N SER A 363 3.24 -5.72 4.65
CA SER A 363 2.14 -4.94 4.08
C SER A 363 0.93 -4.94 5.03
N ILE A 364 0.39 -3.75 5.26
CA ILE A 364 -0.88 -3.52 5.95
C ILE A 364 -2.02 -3.48 4.93
N TYR A 365 -3.18 -4.01 5.30
CA TYR A 365 -4.43 -3.76 4.58
C TYR A 365 -4.92 -2.34 4.87
N THR A 366 -5.28 -1.58 3.84
CA THR A 366 -6.01 -0.31 3.96
C THR A 366 -7.30 -0.39 3.15
N GLY A 367 -8.38 0.16 3.70
CA GLY A 367 -9.68 0.16 3.06
C GLY A 367 -10.84 -0.06 4.04
N MET A 368 -12.05 -0.04 3.52
CA MET A 368 -13.28 -0.31 4.26
C MET A 368 -13.99 -1.54 3.71
N LYS A 369 -14.53 -2.37 4.61
CA LYS A 369 -15.40 -3.49 4.26
C LYS A 369 -16.71 -3.45 5.04
N VAL A 370 -17.78 -3.70 4.32
CA VAL A 370 -19.11 -3.98 4.87
C VAL A 370 -19.40 -5.46 4.72
N TYR A 371 -19.39 -6.18 5.82
CA TYR A 371 -19.72 -7.61 5.88
C TYR A 371 -21.22 -7.78 6.13
N GLY A 372 -22.00 -7.61 5.05
CA GLY A 372 -23.46 -7.70 5.10
C GLY A 372 -23.96 -9.04 5.63
N SER A 373 -23.22 -10.13 5.41
CA SER A 373 -23.65 -11.46 5.85
C SER A 373 -23.58 -11.62 7.37
N MET A 374 -22.63 -10.95 8.05
CA MET A 374 -22.43 -11.05 9.51
C MET A 374 -22.61 -9.75 10.29
N ASP A 375 -23.22 -8.73 9.69
CA ASP A 375 -23.51 -7.43 10.32
C ASP A 375 -22.27 -6.80 10.99
N ARG A 376 -21.14 -6.79 10.28
CA ARG A 376 -19.88 -6.15 10.70
C ARG A 376 -19.40 -5.15 9.68
N VAL A 377 -18.69 -4.13 10.15
CA VAL A 377 -17.95 -3.20 9.27
C VAL A 377 -16.56 -3.02 9.83
N VAL A 378 -15.57 -2.90 8.95
CA VAL A 378 -14.22 -2.49 9.33
C VAL A 378 -13.74 -1.41 8.39
N GLN A 379 -13.04 -0.41 8.91
CA GLN A 379 -12.25 0.54 8.14
C GLN A 379 -10.84 0.56 8.70
N VAL A 380 -9.85 0.41 7.82
CA VAL A 380 -8.43 0.52 8.15
C VAL A 380 -7.84 1.64 7.31
N ASN A 381 -7.18 2.59 7.96
CA ASN A 381 -6.36 3.60 7.31
C ASN A 381 -5.03 3.72 8.06
N GLU A 382 -4.19 4.67 7.66
CA GLU A 382 -2.84 4.87 8.23
C GLU A 382 -2.87 5.33 9.70
N ASN A 383 -3.96 5.98 10.15
CA ASN A 383 -4.05 6.59 11.47
C ASN A 383 -4.74 5.69 12.49
N TYR A 384 -5.74 4.92 12.07
CA TYR A 384 -6.54 4.08 12.95
C TYR A 384 -7.22 2.93 12.22
N THR A 385 -7.73 2.00 13.00
CA THR A 385 -8.66 0.97 12.55
C THR A 385 -9.97 1.07 13.33
N ALA A 386 -11.10 1.14 12.64
CA ALA A 386 -12.42 1.11 13.27
C ALA A 386 -13.16 -0.19 12.94
N GLY A 387 -13.69 -0.84 13.97
CA GLY A 387 -14.58 -2.01 13.85
C GLY A 387 -15.97 -1.67 14.35
N LEU A 388 -17.02 -2.05 13.63
CA LEU A 388 -18.41 -1.83 14.03
C LEU A 388 -19.16 -3.17 14.15
N SER A 389 -19.74 -3.41 15.34
CA SER A 389 -20.49 -4.61 15.68
C SER A 389 -21.99 -4.34 15.78
N MET A 390 -22.77 -4.95 14.88
CA MET A 390 -24.23 -4.79 14.80
C MET A 390 -24.96 -6.15 14.89
N TYR A 391 -26.29 -6.14 14.99
CA TYR A 391 -27.13 -7.33 14.86
C TYR A 391 -28.48 -7.01 14.21
N SER A 392 -29.11 -8.02 13.62
CA SER A 392 -30.33 -7.84 12.81
C SER A 392 -31.27 -9.04 12.94
N SER A 393 -32.23 -9.14 12.01
CA SER A 393 -33.00 -10.38 11.77
C SER A 393 -32.14 -11.57 11.31
N ARG A 394 -30.91 -11.31 10.82
CA ARG A 394 -29.99 -12.31 10.28
C ARG A 394 -28.97 -12.79 11.31
N ILE A 395 -28.46 -11.89 12.15
CA ILE A 395 -27.38 -12.14 13.12
C ILE A 395 -27.87 -11.93 14.55
N TYR A 396 -27.41 -12.80 15.46
CA TYR A 396 -27.74 -12.68 16.87
C TYR A 396 -27.00 -11.50 17.53
N ASN A 397 -27.65 -10.91 18.53
CA ASN A 397 -27.10 -9.83 19.35
C ASN A 397 -25.76 -10.20 20.01
N TYR A 398 -25.71 -11.34 20.70
CA TYR A 398 -24.49 -11.91 21.27
C TYR A 398 -24.70 -13.38 21.60
N GLU A 399 -23.60 -14.10 21.87
CA GLU A 399 -23.65 -15.47 22.36
C GLU A 399 -23.32 -15.56 23.86
N PHE A 400 -24.13 -16.31 24.58
CA PHE A 400 -23.85 -16.85 25.91
C PHE A 400 -24.04 -18.36 25.87
N GLY A 401 -23.03 -19.13 26.26
CA GLY A 401 -23.06 -20.59 26.14
C GLY A 401 -21.95 -21.22 26.98
N ASN A 402 -22.22 -22.39 27.56
CA ASN A 402 -21.31 -23.06 28.50
C ASN A 402 -20.79 -22.12 29.60
N THR A 403 -21.68 -21.27 30.14
CA THR A 403 -21.36 -20.24 31.15
C THR A 403 -20.27 -19.21 30.74
N GLU A 404 -19.94 -19.12 29.45
CA GLU A 404 -19.04 -18.12 28.87
C GLU A 404 -19.83 -16.87 28.41
N ASN A 405 -19.28 -15.67 28.65
CA ASN A 405 -19.77 -14.36 28.18
C ASN A 405 -21.07 -13.87 28.84
N LYS A 406 -21.16 -14.00 30.16
CA LYS A 406 -22.35 -13.64 30.97
C LYS A 406 -22.85 -12.22 30.72
N HIS A 407 -21.95 -11.27 30.52
CA HIS A 407 -22.26 -9.84 30.38
C HIS A 407 -22.18 -9.32 28.93
N GLY A 408 -22.25 -10.19 27.93
CA GLY A 408 -22.14 -9.82 26.51
C GLY A 408 -23.34 -9.04 25.93
N TRP A 409 -24.31 -8.64 26.75
CA TRP A 409 -25.65 -8.17 26.37
C TRP A 409 -25.70 -7.16 25.21
N HIS A 410 -24.76 -6.20 25.21
CA HIS A 410 -24.75 -5.08 24.27
C HIS A 410 -23.59 -5.12 23.26
N THR A 411 -22.85 -6.23 23.19
CA THR A 411 -21.69 -6.37 22.27
C THR A 411 -22.05 -6.33 20.78
N GLY A 412 -23.32 -6.54 20.42
CA GLY A 412 -23.85 -6.36 19.07
C GLY A 412 -24.67 -5.08 18.87
N SER A 413 -24.83 -4.22 19.87
CA SER A 413 -25.79 -3.09 19.84
C SER A 413 -25.29 -1.83 19.11
N GLY A 414 -24.43 -1.99 18.10
CA GLY A 414 -23.75 -0.89 17.43
C GLY A 414 -22.50 -0.45 18.18
N VAL A 415 -21.66 -1.40 18.61
CA VAL A 415 -20.38 -1.09 19.28
C VAL A 415 -19.36 -0.64 18.24
N LEU A 416 -18.77 0.53 18.44
CA LEU A 416 -17.72 1.09 17.59
C LEU A 416 -16.36 0.98 18.32
N TYR A 417 -15.52 0.07 17.86
CA TYR A 417 -14.16 -0.14 18.36
C TYR A 417 -13.19 0.76 17.61
N ILE A 418 -12.31 1.48 18.31
CA ILE A 418 -11.25 2.30 17.71
C ILE A 418 -9.91 1.75 18.18
N TYR A 419 -9.18 1.15 17.24
CA TYR A 419 -7.83 0.64 17.42
C TYR A 419 -6.82 1.66 16.89
N ASN A 420 -5.80 1.92 17.68
CA ASN A 420 -4.64 2.76 17.38
C ASN A 420 -3.40 2.08 18.01
N ASP A 421 -2.28 2.78 18.13
CA ASP A 421 -1.03 2.21 18.63
C ASP A 421 -1.03 1.93 20.14
N ASP A 422 -2.10 2.27 20.86
CA ASP A 422 -2.35 1.75 22.20
C ASP A 422 -2.90 0.33 22.14
N LEU A 423 -2.00 -0.62 21.89
CA LEU A 423 -2.32 -2.06 21.78
C LEU A 423 -2.79 -2.69 23.11
N LYS A 424 -2.85 -1.94 24.22
CA LYS A 424 -3.42 -2.43 25.48
C LYS A 424 -4.93 -2.22 25.55
N GLN A 425 -5.51 -1.29 24.78
CA GLN A 425 -6.89 -0.82 24.94
C GLN A 425 -7.95 -1.93 25.08
N TYR A 426 -7.88 -2.99 24.27
CA TYR A 426 -8.82 -4.13 24.30
C TYR A 426 -8.17 -5.44 24.73
N GLY A 427 -6.99 -5.34 25.36
CA GLY A 427 -6.18 -6.46 25.79
C GLY A 427 -6.65 -7.12 27.09
N GLU A 428 -5.70 -7.75 27.77
CA GLU A 428 -5.92 -8.44 29.04
C GLU A 428 -6.52 -7.52 30.11
N GLY A 429 -7.59 -7.97 30.75
CA GLY A 429 -8.28 -7.23 31.81
C GLY A 429 -9.34 -6.23 31.33
N TYR A 430 -9.43 -5.90 30.04
CA TYR A 430 -10.48 -5.00 29.52
C TYR A 430 -11.89 -5.55 29.77
N TRP A 431 -12.19 -6.75 29.26
CA TRP A 431 -13.52 -7.37 29.32
C TRP A 431 -14.08 -7.60 30.74
N PRO A 432 -13.30 -8.01 31.75
CA PRO A 432 -13.82 -8.13 33.12
C PRO A 432 -13.98 -6.78 33.84
N THR A 433 -13.39 -5.68 33.34
CA THR A 433 -13.40 -4.38 34.04
C THR A 433 -14.23 -3.30 33.37
N VAL A 434 -14.45 -3.34 32.06
CA VAL A 434 -15.29 -2.37 31.34
C VAL A 434 -16.73 -2.39 31.87
N ASP A 435 -17.44 -1.26 31.81
CA ASP A 435 -18.88 -1.21 32.10
C ASP A 435 -19.67 -1.80 30.91
N PRO A 436 -20.27 -3.00 31.03
CA PRO A 436 -20.91 -3.69 29.91
C PRO A 436 -22.18 -2.99 29.42
N TYR A 437 -22.73 -2.05 30.19
CA TYR A 437 -23.88 -1.23 29.77
C TYR A 437 -23.46 -0.05 28.89
N ARG A 438 -22.17 0.29 28.83
CA ARG A 438 -21.69 1.51 28.18
C ARG A 438 -20.53 1.19 27.26
N LEU A 439 -20.77 0.31 26.29
CA LEU A 439 -19.79 0.03 25.24
C LEU A 439 -19.81 1.18 24.21
N PRO A 440 -18.64 1.63 23.69
CA PRO A 440 -18.56 2.79 22.81
C PRO A 440 -19.46 2.65 21.57
N GLY A 441 -20.15 3.74 21.19
CA GLY A 441 -21.05 3.79 20.03
C GLY A 441 -22.48 3.29 20.28
N THR A 442 -22.73 2.55 21.36
CA THR A 442 -24.06 1.96 21.61
C THR A 442 -25.10 2.99 22.03
N THR A 443 -26.39 2.71 21.74
CA THR A 443 -27.54 3.36 22.38
C THR A 443 -28.31 2.30 23.13
N VAL A 444 -28.40 2.43 24.45
CA VAL A 444 -28.92 1.36 25.33
C VAL A 444 -29.97 1.88 26.30
N ASP A 445 -30.78 0.94 26.77
CA ASP A 445 -31.57 1.07 27.97
C ASP A 445 -30.72 0.50 29.12
N THR A 446 -30.46 1.30 30.15
CA THR A 446 -29.56 0.93 31.27
C THR A 446 -30.21 0.05 32.32
N LYS A 447 -31.38 -0.53 32.02
CA LYS A 447 -32.05 -1.53 32.86
C LYS A 447 -31.07 -2.66 33.22
N GLU A 448 -30.98 -2.96 34.50
CA GLU A 448 -30.19 -4.06 35.03
C GLU A 448 -30.64 -5.41 34.43
N LEU A 449 -29.67 -6.19 33.95
CA LEU A 449 -29.85 -7.48 33.30
C LEU A 449 -29.20 -8.59 34.12
N ALA A 450 -29.84 -9.76 34.15
CA ALA A 450 -29.25 -10.97 34.72
C ALA A 450 -28.20 -11.56 33.77
N ASP A 451 -27.25 -12.31 34.33
CA ASP A 451 -26.23 -13.05 33.56
C ASP A 451 -26.87 -13.85 32.41
N GLY A 452 -26.33 -13.67 31.21
CA GLY A 452 -26.79 -14.38 30.03
C GLY A 452 -28.19 -13.98 29.55
N ALA A 453 -28.83 -12.95 30.10
CA ALA A 453 -30.19 -12.58 29.71
C ALA A 453 -30.28 -12.10 28.24
N GLY A 454 -31.23 -12.63 27.49
CA GLY A 454 -31.51 -12.17 26.12
C GLY A 454 -30.46 -12.56 25.07
N TYR A 455 -29.60 -13.54 25.34
CA TYR A 455 -28.68 -14.12 24.35
C TYR A 455 -29.38 -14.82 23.18
N ASN A 456 -28.67 -14.94 22.06
CA ASN A 456 -29.13 -15.61 20.84
C ASN A 456 -30.48 -15.07 20.34
N LYS A 457 -30.65 -13.75 20.40
CA LYS A 457 -31.85 -13.04 19.90
C LYS A 457 -31.53 -12.22 18.67
N THR A 458 -32.42 -12.29 17.70
CA THR A 458 -32.39 -11.44 16.51
C THR A 458 -33.24 -10.20 16.73
N SER A 459 -32.88 -9.10 16.06
CA SER A 459 -33.74 -7.93 15.96
C SER A 459 -34.95 -8.24 15.06
N PRO A 460 -36.12 -7.60 15.26
CA PRO A 460 -37.18 -7.61 14.25
C PRO A 460 -36.79 -6.79 13.00
N GLN A 461 -35.74 -5.97 13.08
CA GLN A 461 -35.27 -5.13 11.98
C GLN A 461 -34.28 -5.87 11.08
N SER A 462 -34.40 -5.66 9.77
CA SER A 462 -33.43 -6.11 8.78
C SER A 462 -32.55 -4.99 8.22
N TRP A 463 -32.89 -3.72 8.45
CA TRP A 463 -32.10 -2.57 8.00
C TRP A 463 -30.84 -2.46 8.86
N ILE A 464 -29.81 -3.22 8.49
CA ILE A 464 -28.48 -3.25 9.09
C ILE A 464 -27.49 -3.55 7.97
N GLY A 465 -26.45 -2.73 7.83
CA GLY A 465 -25.46 -2.85 6.76
C GLY A 465 -24.97 -1.48 6.32
N GLY A 466 -24.53 -1.36 5.07
CA GLY A 466 -23.92 -0.13 4.57
C GLY A 466 -23.45 -0.24 3.14
N THR A 467 -22.74 0.79 2.67
CA THR A 467 -22.13 0.87 1.34
C THR A 467 -20.75 1.51 1.44
N THR A 468 -19.84 1.19 0.51
CA THR A 468 -18.47 1.70 0.53
C THR A 468 -17.88 1.86 -0.87
N ASN A 469 -17.04 2.87 -1.07
CA ASN A 469 -16.22 3.00 -2.29
C ASN A 469 -14.93 2.15 -2.23
N GLY A 470 -14.73 1.37 -1.16
CA GLY A 470 -13.54 0.57 -0.90
C GLY A 470 -12.59 1.16 0.16
N THR A 471 -12.70 2.46 0.48
CA THR A 471 -11.88 3.13 1.50
C THR A 471 -12.71 3.89 2.53
N ASN A 472 -13.78 4.53 2.06
CA ASN A 472 -14.76 5.28 2.82
C ASN A 472 -16.16 4.74 2.56
N GLY A 473 -17.13 5.20 3.34
CA GLY A 473 -18.49 4.74 3.17
C GLY A 473 -19.39 5.10 4.32
N THR A 474 -20.50 4.39 4.41
CA THR A 474 -21.43 4.52 5.51
C THR A 474 -21.99 3.17 5.92
N ALA A 475 -22.32 3.04 7.18
CA ALA A 475 -23.07 1.93 7.74
C ALA A 475 -24.16 2.44 8.66
N ALA A 476 -25.18 1.64 8.87
CA ALA A 476 -26.28 1.99 9.75
C ALA A 476 -26.99 0.76 10.33
N MET A 477 -27.68 1.01 11.43
CA MET A 477 -28.40 0.01 12.20
C MET A 477 -29.74 0.58 12.66
N TYR A 478 -30.84 -0.08 12.30
CA TYR A 478 -32.09 0.10 13.01
C TYR A 478 -32.09 -0.80 14.26
N TYR A 479 -31.65 -0.22 15.39
CA TYR A 479 -31.68 -0.87 16.69
C TYR A 479 -33.11 -1.00 17.21
N ASN A 480 -33.47 -2.18 17.71
CA ASN A 480 -34.78 -2.45 18.31
C ASN A 480 -34.69 -3.58 19.33
N SER A 481 -34.82 -3.25 20.62
CA SER A 481 -34.66 -4.20 21.73
C SER A 481 -35.93 -5.02 22.07
N THR A 482 -37.06 -4.75 21.40
CA THR A 482 -38.37 -5.37 21.74
C THR A 482 -38.40 -6.90 21.62
N ASN A 483 -37.57 -7.50 20.76
CA ASN A 483 -37.51 -8.95 20.59
C ASN A 483 -36.49 -9.65 21.51
N LEU A 484 -35.84 -8.91 22.42
CA LEU A 484 -34.90 -9.49 23.36
C LEU A 484 -35.59 -10.27 24.50
N GLY A 485 -36.89 -10.02 24.74
CA GLY A 485 -37.64 -10.64 25.82
C GLY A 485 -37.28 -10.09 27.21
N LEU A 486 -36.69 -8.90 27.26
CA LEU A 486 -36.16 -8.27 28.49
C LEU A 486 -37.10 -7.19 29.04
N GLY A 487 -38.28 -7.00 28.45
CA GLY A 487 -39.19 -5.90 28.81
C GLY A 487 -38.58 -4.52 28.55
N MET A 488 -37.72 -4.43 27.54
CA MET A 488 -37.20 -3.17 26.99
C MET A 488 -37.94 -2.87 25.68
N ASP A 489 -38.13 -1.58 25.40
CA ASP A 489 -38.85 -1.10 24.22
C ASP A 489 -38.05 -0.12 23.35
N LEU A 490 -36.77 0.09 23.67
CA LEU A 490 -35.87 1.01 22.99
C LEU A 490 -35.74 0.72 21.49
N LYS A 491 -35.94 1.77 20.70
CA LYS A 491 -35.68 1.84 19.26
C LYS A 491 -34.75 3.01 18.97
N ALA A 492 -33.88 2.86 17.98
CA ALA A 492 -33.02 3.94 17.48
C ALA A 492 -32.56 3.66 16.05
N GLN A 493 -32.48 4.70 15.23
CA GLN A 493 -31.84 4.67 13.91
C GLN A 493 -30.46 5.31 14.05
N LYS A 494 -29.43 4.49 13.85
CA LYS A 494 -28.03 4.85 14.10
C LYS A 494 -27.27 4.77 12.78
N SER A 495 -26.57 5.83 12.41
CA SER A 495 -25.70 5.87 11.23
C SER A 495 -24.28 6.24 11.60
N TRP A 496 -23.33 5.63 10.91
CA TRP A 496 -21.90 5.88 10.96
C TRP A 496 -21.43 6.21 9.55
N PHE A 497 -20.76 7.34 9.37
CA PHE A 497 -20.15 7.74 8.12
C PHE A 497 -18.64 7.70 8.31
N PHE A 498 -18.01 6.73 7.66
CA PHE A 498 -16.59 6.43 7.75
C PHE A 498 -15.87 7.22 6.67
N LEU A 499 -15.14 8.25 7.08
CA LEU A 499 -14.41 9.17 6.22
C LEU A 499 -12.92 9.09 6.54
N ASN A 500 -12.08 9.60 5.64
CA ASN A 500 -10.63 9.64 5.87
C ASN A 500 -10.32 10.49 7.11
N GLY A 501 -9.84 9.84 8.18
CA GLY A 501 -9.45 10.50 9.42
C GLY A 501 -10.58 10.84 10.41
N MET A 502 -11.85 10.55 10.08
CA MET A 502 -12.96 10.83 11.00
C MET A 502 -14.17 9.93 10.80
N ILE A 503 -15.01 9.84 11.84
CA ILE A 503 -16.27 9.08 11.81
C ILE A 503 -17.39 10.00 12.28
N VAL A 504 -18.38 10.26 11.41
CA VAL A 504 -19.57 11.02 11.77
C VAL A 504 -20.66 10.07 12.26
N ASN A 505 -21.22 10.34 13.44
CA ASN A 505 -22.16 9.48 14.14
C ASN A 505 -23.49 10.22 14.28
N LEU A 506 -24.53 9.71 13.64
CA LEU A 506 -25.89 10.24 13.75
C LEU A 506 -26.82 9.24 14.43
N GLY A 507 -27.70 9.75 15.27
CA GLY A 507 -28.76 9.00 15.93
C GLY A 507 -30.06 9.77 15.87
N THR A 508 -31.16 9.07 15.61
CA THR A 508 -32.51 9.62 15.62
C THR A 508 -33.52 8.54 15.99
N ASN A 509 -34.79 8.91 16.15
CA ASN A 509 -35.87 8.01 16.57
C ASN A 509 -35.55 7.28 17.88
N ILE A 510 -34.77 7.91 18.76
CA ILE A 510 -34.40 7.34 20.05
C ILE A 510 -35.64 7.41 20.93
N THR A 511 -36.28 6.25 21.08
CA THR A 511 -37.58 6.12 21.75
C THR A 511 -37.56 4.90 22.66
N GLY A 512 -37.78 5.10 23.95
CA GLY A 512 -37.81 4.05 24.97
C GLY A 512 -38.39 4.61 26.27
N SER A 513 -39.12 3.79 27.03
CA SER A 513 -39.96 4.25 28.14
C SER A 513 -39.87 3.39 29.41
N THR A 514 -38.76 2.69 29.61
CA THR A 514 -38.55 1.92 30.84
C THR A 514 -38.22 2.83 32.03
N SER A 515 -38.09 2.25 33.23
CA SER A 515 -37.74 3.01 34.44
C SER A 515 -36.26 3.42 34.51
N ALA A 516 -35.42 2.87 33.64
CA ALA A 516 -33.98 3.15 33.58
C ALA A 516 -33.68 4.28 32.58
N SER A 517 -32.45 4.79 32.56
CA SER A 517 -32.05 5.82 31.58
C SER A 517 -31.83 5.22 30.20
N ILE A 518 -32.17 5.98 29.16
CA ILE A 518 -31.72 5.73 27.80
C ILE A 518 -30.46 6.57 27.56
N GLU A 519 -29.38 5.92 27.15
CA GLU A 519 -28.07 6.55 27.00
C GLU A 519 -27.45 6.17 25.65
N THR A 520 -26.79 7.13 25.00
CA THR A 520 -25.85 6.84 23.91
C THR A 520 -24.44 6.99 24.44
N THR A 521 -23.64 5.92 24.41
CA THR A 521 -22.23 5.98 24.83
C THR A 521 -21.40 6.52 23.67
N VAL A 522 -20.75 7.66 23.86
CA VAL A 522 -19.79 8.22 22.89
C VAL A 522 -18.44 7.53 23.07
N GLU A 523 -17.97 7.38 24.32
CA GLU A 523 -16.72 6.68 24.64
C GLU A 523 -16.77 6.00 26.03
N ASN A 524 -16.01 4.92 26.17
CA ASN A 524 -15.65 4.22 27.39
C ASN A 524 -14.22 3.63 27.21
N ARG A 525 -13.23 4.51 27.16
CA ARG A 525 -11.82 4.23 26.84
C ARG A 525 -11.07 3.78 28.08
N MET A 526 -10.22 2.76 27.99
CA MET A 526 -9.34 2.39 29.09
C MET A 526 -8.19 3.41 29.16
N MET A 527 -7.90 3.94 30.33
CA MET A 527 -6.76 4.81 30.55
C MET A 527 -5.55 3.94 30.86
N THR A 528 -4.76 3.64 29.83
CA THR A 528 -3.66 2.67 29.87
C THR A 528 -2.35 3.25 30.43
N SER A 529 -2.32 4.55 30.71
CA SER A 529 -1.17 5.27 31.27
C SER A 529 -1.58 6.53 32.05
N ASP A 530 -0.66 7.06 32.86
CA ASP A 530 -0.82 8.35 33.56
C ASP A 530 -0.75 9.57 32.59
N GLU A 531 -0.38 9.36 31.33
CA GLU A 531 -0.39 10.40 30.29
C GLU A 531 -1.82 10.74 29.85
N ASN A 532 -2.76 9.81 30.04
CA ASN A 532 -4.12 9.98 29.57
C ASN A 532 -4.83 11.11 30.33
N LYS A 533 -5.29 12.11 29.58
CA LYS A 533 -5.91 13.33 30.08
C LYS A 533 -7.12 13.67 29.23
N ILE A 534 -8.02 14.46 29.80
CA ILE A 534 -9.22 14.91 29.13
C ILE A 534 -9.25 16.43 29.17
N SER A 535 -9.65 17.04 28.07
CA SER A 535 -10.04 18.45 28.04
C SER A 535 -11.41 18.59 27.39
N ILE A 536 -12.13 19.65 27.79
CA ILE A 536 -13.40 20.05 27.22
C ILE A 536 -13.24 21.49 26.75
N ASN A 537 -13.36 21.74 25.46
CA ASN A 537 -13.14 23.05 24.83
C ASN A 537 -11.79 23.70 25.22
N GLY A 538 -10.70 22.91 25.23
CA GLY A 538 -9.37 23.41 25.57
C GLY A 538 -9.10 23.57 27.07
N VAL A 539 -10.08 23.22 27.92
CA VAL A 539 -9.96 23.31 29.38
C VAL A 539 -9.82 21.91 29.96
N ASN A 540 -8.73 21.65 30.67
CA ASN A 540 -8.49 20.38 31.35
C ASN A 540 -9.66 20.00 32.26
N TRP A 541 -10.09 18.76 32.16
CA TRP A 541 -11.10 18.15 33.00
C TRP A 541 -10.48 17.05 33.86
N ASP A 542 -10.49 17.22 35.18
CA ASP A 542 -9.86 16.30 36.13
C ASP A 542 -10.84 15.76 37.19
N GLU A 543 -12.14 15.96 37.00
CA GLU A 543 -13.17 15.50 37.93
C GLU A 543 -13.37 13.97 37.87
N THR A 544 -13.92 13.38 38.93
CA THR A 544 -14.28 11.94 38.91
C THR A 544 -15.56 11.69 38.11
N LYS A 545 -16.55 12.57 38.21
CA LYS A 545 -17.82 12.46 37.49
C LYS A 545 -18.46 13.85 37.36
N GLU A 546 -19.02 14.15 36.20
CA GLU A 546 -19.73 15.41 35.95
C GLU A 546 -20.83 15.19 34.92
N SER A 547 -21.98 15.85 35.10
CA SER A 547 -23.01 15.98 34.06
C SER A 547 -23.02 17.41 33.57
N LYS A 548 -22.82 17.61 32.26
CA LYS A 548 -22.67 18.95 31.66
C LYS A 548 -23.53 19.06 30.40
N THR A 549 -24.21 20.19 30.25
CA THR A 549 -24.84 20.56 28.98
C THR A 549 -23.78 21.16 28.08
N LEU A 550 -23.48 20.50 26.96
CA LEU A 550 -22.58 21.01 25.93
C LEU A 550 -23.36 21.82 24.90
N ASP A 551 -22.77 22.92 24.43
CA ASP A 551 -23.29 23.70 23.32
C ASP A 551 -22.94 23.03 21.98
N ASN A 552 -23.69 23.37 20.92
CA ASN A 552 -23.34 22.98 19.55
C ASN A 552 -21.92 23.50 19.21
N GLY A 553 -21.10 22.63 18.63
CA GLY A 553 -19.70 22.93 18.30
C GLY A 553 -18.72 22.73 19.46
N SER A 554 -19.18 22.25 20.62
CA SER A 554 -18.26 21.85 21.70
C SER A 554 -17.42 20.65 21.28
N TYR A 555 -16.20 20.56 21.79
CA TYR A 555 -15.32 19.43 21.58
C TYR A 555 -14.71 18.92 22.89
N VAL A 556 -14.36 17.64 22.89
CA VAL A 556 -13.71 16.93 23.99
C VAL A 556 -12.48 16.26 23.40
N HIS A 557 -11.35 16.38 24.07
CA HIS A 557 -10.09 15.75 23.66
C HIS A 557 -9.69 14.70 24.70
N PHE A 558 -9.31 13.51 24.24
CA PHE A 558 -8.65 12.49 25.05
C PHE A 558 -7.20 12.38 24.59
N THR A 559 -6.25 12.66 25.49
CA THR A 559 -4.83 12.42 25.25
C THR A 559 -4.56 10.92 25.31
N GLY A 560 -4.11 10.34 24.20
CA GLY A 560 -3.75 8.95 24.08
C GLY A 560 -2.39 8.63 24.71
N THR A 561 -2.08 7.35 24.80
CA THR A 561 -0.77 6.89 25.29
C THR A 561 0.19 6.79 24.12
N GLY A 562 1.23 7.63 24.09
CA GLY A 562 2.14 7.73 22.96
C GLY A 562 1.62 8.60 21.79
N GLU A 563 2.51 8.87 20.84
CA GLU A 563 2.26 9.76 19.71
C GLU A 563 1.18 9.20 18.76
N GLY A 564 0.30 10.07 18.27
CA GLY A 564 -0.76 9.70 17.32
C GLY A 564 -1.94 8.92 17.92
N ASN A 565 -1.99 8.72 19.24
CA ASN A 565 -3.05 7.96 19.90
C ASN A 565 -4.15 8.82 20.53
N ASP A 566 -4.06 10.15 20.40
CA ASP A 566 -5.08 11.09 20.83
C ASP A 566 -6.41 10.81 20.12
N ILE A 567 -7.54 11.15 20.74
CA ILE A 567 -8.85 11.04 20.12
C ILE A 567 -9.65 12.31 20.40
N GLY A 568 -10.07 12.97 19.32
CA GLY A 568 -10.98 14.10 19.37
C GLY A 568 -12.44 13.70 19.22
N TYR A 569 -13.31 14.36 19.95
CA TYR A 569 -14.76 14.23 19.84
C TYR A 569 -15.37 15.61 19.62
N TYR A 570 -16.08 15.81 18.52
CA TYR A 570 -16.73 17.08 18.19
C TYR A 570 -18.26 16.91 18.16
N PHE A 571 -18.98 17.72 18.93
CA PHE A 571 -20.43 17.67 19.03
C PHE A 571 -21.07 18.65 18.04
N ILE A 572 -21.51 18.14 16.89
CA ILE A 572 -22.28 18.94 15.90
C ILE A 572 -23.54 19.49 16.58
N LYS A 573 -24.24 18.60 17.29
CA LYS A 573 -25.36 18.90 18.15
C LYS A 573 -24.97 18.67 19.60
N GLY A 574 -25.04 19.73 20.39
CA GLY A 574 -24.84 19.69 21.84
C GLY A 574 -25.95 18.94 22.56
N GLY A 575 -25.84 18.83 23.88
CA GLY A 575 -26.78 18.07 24.70
C GLY A 575 -26.27 17.82 26.10
N ASN A 576 -27.06 17.08 26.90
CA ASN A 576 -26.64 16.66 28.23
C ASN A 576 -25.69 15.48 28.11
N VAL A 577 -24.44 15.69 28.50
CA VAL A 577 -23.37 14.71 28.44
C VAL A 577 -22.86 14.40 29.85
N ASP A 578 -22.83 13.11 30.16
CA ASP A 578 -22.28 12.57 31.39
C ASP A 578 -20.83 12.12 31.15
N PHE A 579 -19.92 12.64 31.97
CA PHE A 579 -18.49 12.34 31.99
C PHE A 579 -18.14 11.59 33.27
N ALA A 580 -17.26 10.57 33.19
CA ALA A 580 -16.74 9.89 34.36
C ALA A 580 -15.33 9.32 34.16
N LYS A 581 -14.52 9.32 35.23
CA LYS A 581 -13.32 8.50 35.40
C LYS A 581 -13.67 7.37 36.37
N ASP A 582 -13.95 6.19 35.83
CA ASP A 582 -14.40 5.04 36.62
C ASP A 582 -13.25 4.02 36.78
N THR A 583 -12.72 3.88 37.99
CA THR A 583 -11.81 2.76 38.34
C THR A 583 -12.63 1.53 38.71
N ARG A 584 -12.49 0.46 37.93
CA ARG A 584 -13.30 -0.76 38.05
C ARG A 584 -12.39 -1.95 38.30
N THR A 585 -12.81 -2.84 39.20
CA THR A 585 -12.14 -4.11 39.48
C THR A 585 -13.07 -5.26 39.13
N GLY A 586 -12.55 -6.28 38.46
CA GLY A 586 -13.30 -7.48 38.09
C GLY A 586 -12.37 -8.64 37.77
N ARG A 587 -12.95 -9.83 37.65
CA ARG A 587 -12.25 -11.08 37.34
C ARG A 587 -12.85 -11.73 36.10
N TYR A 588 -12.08 -12.55 35.42
CA TYR A 588 -12.64 -13.31 34.28
C TYR A 588 -13.70 -14.33 34.74
N ASP A 589 -13.60 -14.87 35.95
CA ASP A 589 -14.63 -15.74 36.51
C ASP A 589 -16.00 -15.06 36.70
N ASP A 590 -16.04 -13.73 36.84
CA ASP A 590 -17.28 -12.94 36.90
C ASP A 590 -18.04 -13.00 35.56
N ILE A 591 -17.34 -13.22 34.44
CA ILE A 591 -17.92 -13.25 33.08
C ILE A 591 -17.84 -14.63 32.40
N ASN A 592 -17.10 -15.58 32.98
CA ASN A 592 -16.84 -16.91 32.41
C ASN A 592 -16.54 -17.96 33.50
N GLU A 593 -17.45 -18.91 33.74
CA GLU A 593 -17.22 -19.98 34.73
C GLU A 593 -16.55 -21.23 34.16
N TYR A 594 -16.31 -21.27 32.84
CA TYR A 594 -15.70 -22.42 32.19
C TYR A 594 -14.17 -22.32 32.16
N PHE A 595 -13.65 -21.16 31.77
CA PHE A 595 -12.23 -20.83 31.75
C PHE A 595 -11.88 -19.97 32.96
N VAL A 596 -11.97 -20.59 34.14
CA VAL A 596 -11.90 -19.91 35.44
C VAL A 596 -10.52 -19.30 35.67
N ASN A 597 -10.51 -18.04 36.09
CA ASN A 597 -9.36 -17.32 36.58
C ASN A 597 -9.83 -16.28 37.59
N ASP A 598 -9.32 -16.37 38.83
CA ASP A 598 -9.70 -15.54 39.97
C ASP A 598 -8.73 -14.36 40.21
N ILE A 599 -7.88 -14.04 39.23
CA ILE A 599 -7.03 -12.85 39.25
C ILE A 599 -7.92 -11.61 39.13
N ASN A 600 -7.75 -10.66 40.06
CA ASN A 600 -8.36 -9.34 39.98
C ASN A 600 -7.61 -8.46 39.00
N TYR A 601 -8.35 -7.90 38.04
CA TYR A 601 -7.89 -6.84 37.15
C TYR A 601 -8.51 -5.53 37.62
N THR A 602 -7.73 -4.45 37.63
CA THR A 602 -8.21 -3.11 38.00
C THR A 602 -7.76 -2.13 36.93
N ASN A 603 -8.73 -1.49 36.27
CA ASN A 603 -8.48 -0.51 35.22
C ASN A 603 -9.34 0.74 35.44
N THR A 604 -8.81 1.89 35.03
CA THR A 604 -9.54 3.16 35.03
C THR A 604 -10.03 3.46 33.62
N PHE A 605 -11.27 3.93 33.49
CA PHE A 605 -11.88 4.25 32.21
C PHE A 605 -12.31 5.71 32.14
N PHE A 606 -12.04 6.36 31.01
CA PHE A 606 -12.71 7.60 30.63
C PHE A 606 -14.01 7.28 29.91
N LYS A 607 -15.12 7.71 30.49
CA LYS A 607 -16.47 7.45 29.99
C LYS A 607 -17.18 8.76 29.66
N MET A 608 -17.83 8.78 28.49
CA MET A 608 -18.58 9.91 27.99
C MET A 608 -19.87 9.41 27.31
N GLY A 609 -21.04 9.86 27.77
CA GLY A 609 -22.33 9.43 27.24
C GLY A 609 -23.37 10.54 27.17
N ILE A 610 -24.20 10.53 26.12
CA ILE A 610 -25.34 11.43 25.95
C ILE A 610 -26.55 10.84 26.66
N ASN A 611 -27.17 11.63 27.54
CA ASN A 611 -28.29 11.19 28.35
C ASN A 611 -29.63 11.62 27.73
N HIS A 612 -30.42 10.65 27.24
CA HIS A 612 -31.73 10.87 26.62
C HIS A 612 -32.89 10.83 27.64
N GLY A 613 -32.58 10.67 28.92
CA GLY A 613 -33.55 10.55 30.01
C GLY A 613 -34.22 9.17 30.11
N GLN A 614 -35.17 9.04 31.01
CA GLN A 614 -35.91 7.78 31.25
C GLN A 614 -37.00 7.50 30.20
N ASN A 615 -37.55 8.56 29.61
CA ASN A 615 -38.61 8.48 28.61
C ASN A 615 -38.16 9.24 27.36
N ALA A 616 -37.27 8.63 26.60
CA ALA A 616 -36.86 9.19 25.32
C ALA A 616 -38.01 9.06 24.32
N ASN A 617 -38.31 10.13 23.59
CA ASN A 617 -39.35 10.14 22.57
C ASN A 617 -38.83 10.89 21.33
N ASN A 618 -38.44 10.14 20.31
CA ASN A 618 -37.84 10.65 19.09
C ASN A 618 -36.64 11.59 19.35
N ASP A 619 -35.79 11.25 20.33
CA ASP A 619 -34.57 12.00 20.60
C ASP A 619 -33.45 11.64 19.58
N SER A 620 -32.36 12.40 19.59
CA SER A 620 -31.29 12.32 18.58
C SER A 620 -29.92 12.73 19.12
N TYR A 621 -28.85 12.34 18.41
CA TYR A 621 -27.48 12.79 18.66
C TYR A 621 -26.74 13.02 17.33
N GLU A 622 -25.73 13.90 17.36
CA GLU A 622 -24.85 14.19 16.21
C GLU A 622 -23.45 14.55 16.71
N TYR A 623 -22.47 13.67 16.47
CA TYR A 623 -21.08 13.90 16.87
C TYR A 623 -20.09 13.29 15.88
N VAL A 624 -18.85 13.77 15.90
CA VAL A 624 -17.73 13.29 15.08
C VAL A 624 -16.64 12.77 16.01
N ILE A 625 -16.04 11.64 15.64
CA ILE A 625 -14.82 11.12 16.26
C ILE A 625 -13.67 11.38 15.29
N LEU A 626 -12.56 11.90 15.79
CA LEU A 626 -11.32 12.15 15.05
C LEU A 626 -10.17 11.36 15.73
N PRO A 627 -9.96 10.08 15.37
CA PRO A 627 -8.84 9.32 15.91
C PRO A 627 -7.51 9.87 15.40
N GLY A 628 -6.54 9.98 16.31
CA GLY A 628 -5.20 10.50 16.05
C GLY A 628 -5.08 12.02 15.99
N SER A 629 -6.18 12.76 16.18
CA SER A 629 -6.12 14.23 16.15
C SER A 629 -5.61 14.79 17.47
N SER A 630 -4.56 15.61 17.41
CA SER A 630 -4.14 16.44 18.55
C SER A 630 -5.22 17.46 18.93
N GLU A 631 -5.14 17.98 20.15
CA GLU A 631 -6.07 19.01 20.63
C GLU A 631 -6.09 20.26 19.74
N ALA A 632 -4.94 20.65 19.18
CA ALA A 632 -4.84 21.79 18.27
C ALA A 632 -5.54 21.53 16.93
N GLU A 633 -5.42 20.32 16.39
CA GLU A 633 -6.13 19.90 15.17
C GLU A 633 -7.63 19.81 15.40
N LEU A 634 -8.05 19.29 16.55
CA LEU A 634 -9.45 19.24 16.96
C LEU A 634 -10.05 20.64 17.12
N GLU A 635 -9.33 21.57 17.76
CA GLU A 635 -9.77 22.96 17.88
C GLU A 635 -9.87 23.63 16.50
N ASN A 636 -8.92 23.36 15.60
CA ASN A 636 -8.96 23.86 14.23
C ASN A 636 -10.15 23.27 13.45
N PHE A 637 -10.42 21.97 13.61
CA PHE A 637 -11.58 21.31 13.04
C PHE A 637 -12.87 21.93 13.58
N ALA A 638 -13.00 22.16 14.88
CA ALA A 638 -14.18 22.78 15.47
C ALA A 638 -14.47 24.19 14.91
N LYS A 639 -13.43 24.95 14.53
CA LYS A 639 -13.55 26.29 13.91
C LYS A 639 -13.88 26.24 12.42
N ASN A 640 -13.35 25.24 11.70
CA ASN A 640 -13.34 25.17 10.25
C ASN A 640 -14.05 23.92 9.69
N ASN A 641 -14.89 23.26 10.48
CA ASN A 641 -15.56 22.01 10.13
C ASN A 641 -16.35 22.16 8.82
N THR A 642 -16.09 21.27 7.87
CA THR A 642 -16.75 21.23 6.56
C THR A 642 -17.90 20.23 6.49
N ILE A 643 -18.08 19.42 7.54
CA ILE A 643 -19.17 18.44 7.64
C ILE A 643 -20.48 19.15 7.95
N GLU A 644 -21.44 18.97 7.04
CA GLU A 644 -22.83 19.40 7.17
C GLU A 644 -23.73 18.18 7.39
N VAL A 645 -24.56 18.22 8.44
CA VAL A 645 -25.67 17.26 8.61
C VAL A 645 -26.86 17.76 7.79
N VAL A 646 -27.08 17.15 6.63
CA VAL A 646 -28.15 17.52 5.71
C VAL A 646 -29.52 17.09 6.26
N ARG A 647 -29.58 15.89 6.84
CA ARG A 647 -30.79 15.27 7.39
C ARG A 647 -30.44 14.38 8.57
N ASN A 648 -31.25 14.40 9.63
CA ASN A 648 -31.15 13.45 10.75
C ASN A 648 -32.52 13.15 11.36
N ASP A 649 -33.33 12.37 10.66
CA ASP A 649 -34.68 12.03 11.08
C ASP A 649 -35.07 10.61 10.68
N THR A 650 -36.34 10.25 10.94
CA THR A 650 -36.85 8.90 10.80
C THR A 650 -36.84 8.35 9.38
N ASP A 651 -36.77 9.23 8.37
CA ASP A 651 -36.80 8.83 6.97
C ASP A 651 -35.39 8.75 6.39
N VAL A 652 -34.52 9.71 6.75
CA VAL A 652 -33.15 9.82 6.22
C VAL A 652 -32.18 10.35 7.26
N GLN A 653 -30.99 9.74 7.30
CA GLN A 653 -29.79 10.33 7.91
C GLN A 653 -28.76 10.59 6.80
N ALA A 654 -28.32 11.84 6.63
CA ALA A 654 -27.43 12.24 5.55
C ALA A 654 -26.43 13.31 5.97
N ILE A 655 -25.21 13.19 5.45
CA ILE A 655 -24.12 14.15 5.64
C ILE A 655 -23.52 14.57 4.31
N LYS A 656 -22.89 15.75 4.31
CA LYS A 656 -22.17 16.30 3.17
C LYS A 656 -20.86 16.90 3.64
N ASP A 657 -19.80 16.66 2.86
CA ASP A 657 -18.53 17.37 2.96
C ASP A 657 -18.24 17.99 1.59
N SER A 658 -18.63 19.26 1.44
CA SER A 658 -18.54 19.96 0.15
C SER A 658 -17.10 20.16 -0.31
N VAL A 659 -16.14 20.23 0.62
CA VAL A 659 -14.72 20.45 0.28
C VAL A 659 -14.12 19.23 -0.37
N ASN A 660 -14.46 18.04 0.13
CA ASN A 660 -13.98 16.77 -0.42
C ASN A 660 -14.95 16.14 -1.43
N GLY A 661 -16.04 16.83 -1.77
CA GLY A 661 -17.04 16.36 -2.73
C GLY A 661 -17.81 15.13 -2.27
N ILE A 662 -17.92 14.91 -0.96
CA ILE A 662 -18.57 13.73 -0.39
C ILE A 662 -20.03 14.05 -0.05
N PHE A 663 -20.92 13.15 -0.42
CA PHE A 663 -22.29 13.12 0.09
C PHE A 663 -22.69 11.67 0.38
N ALA A 664 -23.29 11.43 1.55
CA ALA A 664 -23.70 10.11 1.96
C ALA A 664 -25.05 10.15 2.67
N MET A 665 -25.88 9.14 2.44
CA MET A 665 -27.19 9.03 3.08
C MET A 665 -27.60 7.58 3.32
N ASN A 666 -28.26 7.37 4.46
CA ASN A 666 -28.97 6.14 4.79
C ASN A 666 -30.46 6.44 4.80
N VAL A 667 -31.18 5.80 3.87
CA VAL A 667 -32.62 5.97 3.66
C VAL A 667 -33.37 4.83 4.34
N TRP A 668 -34.21 5.18 5.30
CA TRP A 668 -34.95 4.24 6.13
C TRP A 668 -36.35 3.92 5.59
N THR A 669 -37.00 4.95 5.03
CA THR A 669 -38.33 4.84 4.44
C THR A 669 -38.33 3.97 3.18
N MET A 670 -39.50 3.43 2.83
CA MET A 670 -39.76 2.73 1.57
C MET A 670 -40.30 3.68 0.50
N ASP A 671 -40.73 4.88 0.88
CA ASP A 671 -41.25 5.87 -0.05
C ASP A 671 -40.10 6.58 -0.77
N PRO A 672 -40.27 6.99 -2.04
CA PRO A 672 -39.23 7.72 -2.74
C PRO A 672 -38.80 9.00 -2.01
N VAL A 673 -37.50 9.22 -1.90
CA VAL A 673 -36.92 10.41 -1.27
C VAL A 673 -35.84 11.01 -2.17
N THR A 674 -35.77 12.34 -2.19
CA THR A 674 -34.74 13.11 -2.88
C THR A 674 -33.94 13.93 -1.87
N VAL A 675 -32.62 13.73 -1.83
CA VAL A 675 -31.71 14.51 -0.97
C VAL A 675 -30.48 14.88 -1.81
N GLU A 676 -30.07 16.16 -1.75
CA GLU A 676 -28.96 16.71 -2.57
C GLU A 676 -29.05 16.38 -4.08
N GLY A 677 -30.28 16.27 -4.61
CA GLY A 677 -30.51 15.98 -6.03
C GLY A 677 -30.32 14.51 -6.41
N ILE A 678 -30.18 13.61 -5.44
CA ILE A 678 -30.20 12.15 -5.64
C ILE A 678 -31.53 11.62 -5.13
N THR A 679 -32.29 11.01 -6.03
CA THR A 679 -33.55 10.34 -5.70
C THR A 679 -33.35 8.85 -5.63
N VAL A 680 -33.87 8.21 -4.58
CA VAL A 680 -33.97 6.76 -4.45
C VAL A 680 -35.42 6.37 -4.14
N ASN A 681 -35.89 5.27 -4.73
CA ASN A 681 -37.29 4.86 -4.67
C ASN A 681 -37.65 3.93 -3.50
N ASP A 682 -36.67 3.54 -2.68
CA ASP A 682 -36.80 2.57 -1.60
C ASP A 682 -35.70 2.85 -0.56
N SER A 683 -35.70 2.12 0.55
CA SER A 683 -34.64 2.15 1.53
C SER A 683 -33.32 1.67 0.93
N ALA A 684 -32.25 2.42 1.17
CA ALA A 684 -30.94 2.16 0.61
C ALA A 684 -29.85 2.81 1.46
N SER A 685 -28.62 2.35 1.29
CA SER A 685 -27.43 3.06 1.75
C SER A 685 -26.70 3.60 0.52
N ILE A 686 -26.39 4.90 0.51
CA ILE A 686 -25.76 5.59 -0.61
C ILE A 686 -24.55 6.39 -0.11
N TYR A 687 -23.42 6.22 -0.77
CA TYR A 687 -22.21 7.02 -0.60
C TYR A 687 -21.77 7.54 -1.96
N THR A 688 -21.42 8.81 -2.04
CA THR A 688 -20.92 9.45 -3.26
C THR A 688 -19.66 10.25 -2.98
N GLU A 689 -18.77 10.25 -3.96
CA GLU A 689 -17.56 11.07 -3.98
C GLU A 689 -17.42 11.71 -5.35
N THR A 690 -17.32 13.03 -5.39
CA THR A 690 -17.23 13.82 -6.61
C THR A 690 -15.88 14.53 -6.68
N LYS A 691 -15.12 14.27 -7.74
CA LYS A 691 -13.82 14.89 -7.99
C LYS A 691 -13.65 15.19 -9.48
N ASP A 692 -13.20 16.40 -9.80
CA ASP A 692 -12.92 16.83 -11.19
C ASP A 692 -14.10 16.58 -12.16
N GLY A 693 -15.33 16.83 -11.69
CA GLY A 693 -16.57 16.61 -12.45
C GLY A 693 -17.04 15.14 -12.52
N ILE A 694 -16.26 14.20 -12.00
CA ILE A 694 -16.61 12.77 -11.96
C ILE A 694 -17.23 12.42 -10.61
N MET A 695 -18.42 11.84 -10.62
CA MET A 695 -19.08 11.32 -9.42
C MET A 695 -19.07 9.80 -9.41
N THR A 696 -18.55 9.22 -8.34
CA THR A 696 -18.73 7.81 -8.01
C THR A 696 -19.93 7.68 -7.06
N ILE A 697 -20.83 6.75 -7.36
CA ILE A 697 -22.04 6.45 -6.58
C ILE A 697 -21.96 4.99 -6.16
N ASN A 698 -21.97 4.75 -4.85
CA ASN A 698 -21.99 3.44 -4.24
C ASN A 698 -23.33 3.25 -3.56
N VAL A 699 -24.09 2.24 -3.97
CA VAL A 699 -25.44 1.96 -3.46
C VAL A 699 -25.59 0.51 -3.02
N SER A 700 -26.30 0.26 -1.93
CA SER A 700 -26.64 -1.10 -1.48
C SER A 700 -28.07 -1.20 -0.94
N ASP A 701 -28.58 -2.43 -0.82
CA ASP A 701 -29.76 -2.80 -0.03
C ASP A 701 -29.32 -3.46 1.30
N PRO A 702 -29.23 -2.69 2.41
CA PRO A 702 -28.90 -3.25 3.72
C PRO A 702 -29.98 -4.20 4.28
N LYS A 703 -31.23 -4.13 3.80
CA LYS A 703 -32.30 -5.03 4.27
C LYS A 703 -32.10 -6.46 3.77
N GLN A 704 -31.40 -6.63 2.64
CA GLN A 704 -31.19 -7.89 1.94
C GLN A 704 -32.52 -8.59 1.63
N LYS A 705 -33.45 -7.84 1.03
CA LYS A 705 -34.77 -8.33 0.64
C LYS A 705 -34.89 -8.59 -0.85
N ASN A 706 -33.78 -8.53 -1.58
CA ASN A 706 -33.70 -8.75 -3.04
C ASN A 706 -34.64 -7.78 -3.78
N VAL A 707 -34.59 -6.50 -3.41
CA VAL A 707 -35.37 -5.46 -4.06
C VAL A 707 -34.62 -4.90 -5.27
N THR A 708 -35.33 -4.28 -6.18
CA THR A 708 -34.71 -3.49 -7.25
C THR A 708 -34.71 -2.04 -6.83
N LEU A 709 -33.51 -1.46 -6.69
CA LEU A 709 -33.37 -0.05 -6.36
C LEU A 709 -33.37 0.77 -7.65
N ASN A 710 -34.01 1.93 -7.62
CA ASN A 710 -33.93 2.92 -8.68
C ASN A 710 -33.30 4.20 -8.11
N VAL A 711 -32.18 4.62 -8.71
CA VAL A 711 -31.44 5.83 -8.34
C VAL A 711 -31.48 6.80 -9.50
N LYS A 712 -31.81 8.07 -9.23
CA LYS A 712 -31.84 9.13 -10.25
C LYS A 712 -31.07 10.35 -9.78
N LEU A 713 -30.20 10.86 -10.64
CA LEU A 713 -29.59 12.18 -10.48
C LEU A 713 -30.52 13.23 -11.10
N GLU A 714 -31.13 14.10 -10.28
CA GLU A 714 -32.13 15.07 -10.74
C GLU A 714 -31.53 16.14 -11.67
N LYS A 715 -30.22 16.40 -11.55
CA LYS A 715 -29.50 17.30 -12.46
C LYS A 715 -29.00 16.61 -13.73
N GLY A 716 -29.18 15.29 -13.85
CA GLY A 716 -28.61 14.48 -14.92
C GLY A 716 -27.09 14.34 -14.84
N TYR A 717 -26.52 13.75 -15.89
CA TYR A 717 -25.09 13.58 -16.13
C TYR A 717 -24.84 13.58 -17.64
N GLU A 718 -23.61 13.80 -18.07
CA GLU A 718 -23.23 13.80 -19.49
C GLU A 718 -23.12 12.36 -20.03
N ASN A 719 -22.37 11.50 -19.33
CA ASN A 719 -22.24 10.08 -19.67
C ASN A 719 -21.91 9.21 -18.44
N VAL A 720 -22.09 7.90 -18.61
CA VAL A 720 -21.65 6.87 -17.65
C VAL A 720 -20.26 6.38 -18.06
N ILE A 721 -19.29 6.56 -17.18
CA ILE A 721 -17.90 6.11 -17.38
C ILE A 721 -17.79 4.61 -17.09
N GLN A 722 -18.36 4.17 -15.97
CA GLN A 722 -18.31 2.79 -15.50
C GLN A 722 -19.56 2.46 -14.68
N LYS A 723 -19.95 1.19 -14.67
CA LYS A 723 -20.98 0.66 -13.79
C LYS A 723 -20.74 -0.83 -13.54
N ASP A 724 -21.26 -1.35 -12.44
CA ASP A 724 -21.34 -2.79 -12.24
C ASP A 724 -22.36 -3.46 -13.18
N ASP A 725 -22.20 -4.77 -13.40
CA ASP A 725 -23.08 -5.57 -14.26
C ASP A 725 -24.54 -5.60 -13.77
N THR A 726 -24.73 -5.44 -12.46
CA THR A 726 -26.05 -5.39 -11.80
C THR A 726 -26.81 -4.09 -12.06
N VAL A 727 -26.18 -3.10 -12.70
CA VAL A 727 -26.77 -1.79 -12.95
C VAL A 727 -27.24 -1.68 -14.39
N THR A 728 -28.49 -1.27 -14.60
CA THR A 728 -29.08 -0.94 -15.89
C THR A 728 -29.34 0.56 -15.97
N ILE A 729 -29.05 1.17 -17.12
CA ILE A 729 -29.34 2.59 -17.40
C ILE A 729 -30.68 2.66 -18.13
N ASN A 730 -31.59 3.47 -17.61
CA ASN A 730 -32.93 3.65 -18.17
C ASN A 730 -32.96 4.76 -19.22
N GLU A 731 -34.01 4.79 -20.05
CA GLU A 731 -34.18 5.81 -21.11
C GLU A 731 -34.26 7.23 -20.57
N ASP A 732 -34.74 7.42 -19.33
CA ASP A 732 -34.81 8.72 -18.65
C ASP A 732 -33.50 9.12 -17.94
N GLY A 733 -32.44 8.32 -18.11
CA GLY A 733 -31.14 8.50 -17.48
C GLY A 733 -31.04 7.97 -16.05
N SER A 734 -32.13 7.49 -15.44
CA SER A 734 -32.05 6.85 -14.11
C SER A 734 -31.34 5.48 -14.16
N PHE A 735 -30.96 4.97 -12.99
CA PHE A 735 -30.29 3.69 -12.83
C PHE A 735 -31.20 2.70 -12.10
N THR A 736 -31.31 1.49 -12.63
CA THR A 736 -31.95 0.36 -11.98
C THR A 736 -30.87 -0.62 -11.50
N ILE A 737 -30.86 -0.94 -10.21
CA ILE A 737 -29.86 -1.79 -9.56
C ILE A 737 -30.54 -3.08 -9.07
N ASP A 738 -30.10 -4.21 -9.61
CA ASP A 738 -30.53 -5.53 -9.15
C ASP A 738 -29.73 -5.96 -7.90
N THR A 739 -30.38 -5.93 -6.74
CA THR A 739 -29.77 -6.35 -5.47
C THR A 739 -30.01 -7.84 -5.16
N THR A 740 -30.59 -8.60 -6.09
CA THR A 740 -30.90 -10.01 -5.87
C THR A 740 -29.65 -10.81 -5.55
N LYS A 741 -29.66 -11.49 -4.40
CA LYS A 741 -28.53 -12.30 -3.88
C LYS A 741 -27.23 -11.49 -3.69
N SER A 742 -27.30 -10.17 -3.58
CA SER A 742 -26.12 -9.33 -3.31
C SER A 742 -25.62 -9.47 -1.87
N ALA A 743 -26.46 -9.97 -0.95
CA ALA A 743 -26.18 -10.04 0.49
C ALA A 743 -25.78 -8.67 1.07
N GLY A 744 -26.36 -7.59 0.54
CA GLY A 744 -26.07 -6.21 0.98
C GLY A 744 -24.75 -5.66 0.43
N ALA A 745 -24.16 -6.30 -0.58
CA ALA A 745 -22.99 -5.79 -1.28
C ALA A 745 -23.27 -4.42 -1.93
N THR A 746 -22.20 -3.64 -2.07
CA THR A 746 -22.22 -2.37 -2.80
C THR A 746 -22.28 -2.61 -4.30
N HIS A 747 -23.06 -1.78 -4.98
CA HIS A 747 -23.10 -1.64 -6.43
C HIS A 747 -22.60 -0.24 -6.80
N THR A 748 -21.68 -0.17 -7.77
CA THR A 748 -20.96 1.06 -8.12
C THR A 748 -21.36 1.59 -9.50
N ILE A 749 -21.49 2.91 -9.57
CA ILE A 749 -21.78 3.67 -10.79
C ILE A 749 -20.82 4.87 -10.82
N VAL A 750 -20.19 5.13 -11.96
CA VAL A 750 -19.29 6.27 -12.14
C VAL A 750 -19.80 7.09 -13.32
N VAL A 751 -20.11 8.36 -13.08
CA VAL A 751 -20.66 9.27 -14.09
C VAL A 751 -19.81 10.53 -14.23
N ASN A 752 -19.81 11.10 -15.42
CA ASN A 752 -19.30 12.45 -15.63
C ASN A 752 -20.46 13.46 -15.52
N LEU A 753 -20.38 14.39 -14.58
CA LEU A 753 -21.39 15.42 -14.36
C LEU A 753 -21.24 16.62 -15.30
N GLU A 754 -20.02 16.88 -15.77
CA GLU A 754 -19.70 18.07 -16.54
C GLU A 754 -19.50 17.77 -18.02
N LYS A 755 -19.99 18.67 -18.87
CA LYS A 755 -19.71 18.61 -20.29
C LYS A 755 -18.28 19.05 -20.52
N THR A 756 -17.43 18.12 -20.94
CA THR A 756 -16.04 18.43 -21.32
C THR A 756 -16.02 19.46 -22.46
N ASP A 757 -15.48 20.66 -22.21
CA ASP A 757 -15.31 21.70 -23.21
C ASP A 757 -14.07 21.42 -24.06
N LYS A 758 -14.31 20.93 -25.27
CA LYS A 758 -13.28 20.64 -26.27
C LYS A 758 -13.09 21.77 -27.28
N THR A 759 -13.75 22.91 -27.09
CA THR A 759 -13.75 24.00 -28.09
C THR A 759 -12.33 24.50 -28.35
N ALA A 760 -11.57 24.81 -27.30
CA ALA A 760 -10.19 25.31 -27.42
C ALA A 760 -9.25 24.27 -28.06
N LEU A 761 -9.36 23.00 -27.65
CA LEU A 761 -8.59 21.90 -28.23
C LEU A 761 -8.92 21.69 -29.71
N GLY A 762 -10.21 21.74 -30.08
CA GLY A 762 -10.66 21.67 -31.47
C GLY A 762 -10.07 22.80 -32.31
N ILE A 763 -10.12 24.05 -31.82
CA ILE A 763 -9.51 25.21 -32.48
C ILE A 763 -8.00 25.00 -32.65
N ALA A 764 -7.30 24.52 -31.62
CA ALA A 764 -5.87 24.25 -31.69
C ALA A 764 -5.52 23.17 -32.72
N ILE A 765 -6.31 22.08 -32.77
CA ILE A 765 -6.16 21.01 -33.77
C ILE A 765 -6.38 21.56 -35.18
N ASP A 766 -7.41 22.39 -35.38
CA ASP A 766 -7.72 22.99 -36.68
C ASP A 766 -6.61 23.93 -37.15
N LEU A 767 -6.06 24.74 -36.25
CA LEU A 767 -4.90 25.60 -36.54
C LEU A 767 -3.64 24.78 -36.83
N ALA A 768 -3.38 23.73 -36.04
CA ALA A 768 -2.25 22.84 -36.21
C ALA A 768 -2.32 22.05 -37.53
N ASN A 769 -3.50 21.59 -37.95
CA ASN A 769 -3.69 20.94 -39.26
C ASN A 769 -3.38 21.87 -40.45
N GLN A 770 -3.37 23.19 -40.23
CA GLN A 770 -3.03 24.20 -41.23
C GLN A 770 -1.58 24.70 -41.10
N ALA A 771 -0.80 24.18 -40.15
CA ALA A 771 0.55 24.63 -39.91
C ALA A 771 1.48 24.32 -41.09
N ASN A 772 2.27 25.32 -41.51
CA ASN A 772 3.32 25.11 -42.50
C ASN A 772 4.59 24.62 -41.81
N LEU A 773 5.00 23.39 -42.13
CA LEU A 773 6.19 22.74 -41.59
C LEU A 773 7.44 22.95 -42.48
N ASP A 774 7.31 23.69 -43.58
CA ASP A 774 8.42 24.02 -44.48
C ASP A 774 9.53 24.73 -43.72
N ASN A 775 10.75 24.22 -43.91
CA ASN A 775 11.98 24.74 -43.31
C ASN A 775 11.95 24.76 -41.77
N VAL A 776 11.02 24.07 -41.10
CA VAL A 776 11.08 23.87 -39.64
C VAL A 776 12.15 22.82 -39.33
N ILE A 777 12.84 22.94 -38.20
CA ILE A 777 13.84 21.94 -37.82
C ILE A 777 13.18 20.56 -37.59
N PRO A 778 13.80 19.45 -38.05
CA PRO A 778 13.19 18.11 -38.00
C PRO A 778 12.72 17.67 -36.61
N ALA A 779 13.51 17.97 -35.56
CA ALA A 779 13.15 17.60 -34.19
C ALA A 779 11.84 18.26 -33.71
N VAL A 780 11.57 19.49 -34.16
CA VAL A 780 10.31 20.20 -33.84
C VAL A 780 9.14 19.63 -34.64
N VAL A 781 9.36 19.26 -35.90
CA VAL A 781 8.33 18.61 -36.74
C VAL A 781 7.87 17.29 -36.11
N GLU A 782 8.81 16.51 -35.56
CA GLU A 782 8.50 15.26 -34.87
C GLU A 782 7.61 15.48 -33.63
N GLU A 783 8.00 16.37 -32.72
CA GLU A 783 7.20 16.68 -31.52
C GLU A 783 5.85 17.31 -31.88
N PHE A 784 5.81 18.19 -32.89
CA PHE A 784 4.57 18.78 -33.37
C PHE A 784 3.57 17.73 -33.87
N ASN A 785 4.03 16.78 -34.69
CA ASN A 785 3.17 15.71 -35.19
C ASN A 785 2.71 14.77 -34.05
N ALA A 786 3.58 14.47 -33.09
CA ALA A 786 3.22 13.65 -31.93
C ALA A 786 2.17 14.33 -31.04
N ALA A 787 2.36 15.62 -30.72
CA ALA A 787 1.41 16.41 -29.94
C ALA A 787 0.06 16.59 -30.65
N LEU A 788 0.07 16.78 -31.98
CA LEU A 788 -1.15 16.87 -32.78
C LEU A 788 -1.93 15.55 -32.81
N GLN A 789 -1.24 14.41 -32.84
CA GLN A 789 -1.89 13.10 -32.82
C GLN A 789 -2.55 12.85 -31.45
N GLU A 790 -1.85 13.08 -30.34
CA GLU A 790 -2.42 12.97 -28.99
C GLU A 790 -3.65 13.88 -28.84
N ALA A 791 -3.56 15.13 -29.29
CA ALA A 791 -4.67 16.06 -29.28
C ALA A 791 -5.91 15.52 -30.02
N LYS A 792 -5.72 14.91 -31.20
CA LYS A 792 -6.81 14.28 -31.96
C LYS A 792 -7.41 13.09 -31.23
N ASP A 793 -6.59 12.25 -30.61
CA ASP A 793 -7.05 11.07 -29.87
C ASP A 793 -7.89 11.48 -28.65
N VAL A 794 -7.42 12.48 -27.88
CA VAL A 794 -8.16 13.07 -26.75
C VAL A 794 -9.44 13.77 -27.21
N TYR A 795 -9.40 14.48 -28.33
CA TYR A 795 -10.58 15.15 -28.89
C TYR A 795 -11.68 14.14 -29.26
N ASN A 796 -11.31 12.99 -29.84
CA ASN A 796 -12.25 11.95 -30.25
C ASN A 796 -12.73 11.02 -29.11
N ASN A 797 -12.03 10.99 -27.98
CA ASN A 797 -12.42 10.18 -26.82
C ASN A 797 -13.66 10.80 -26.11
N VAL A 798 -14.82 10.15 -26.21
CA VAL A 798 -16.07 10.60 -25.57
C VAL A 798 -16.00 10.66 -24.04
N ASN A 799 -15.08 9.92 -23.43
CA ASN A 799 -14.87 9.86 -21.98
C ASN A 799 -13.69 10.72 -21.52
N ALA A 800 -13.12 11.57 -22.39
CA ALA A 800 -12.02 12.45 -22.00
C ALA A 800 -12.45 13.45 -20.93
N THR A 801 -11.65 13.56 -19.89
CA THR A 801 -11.79 14.54 -18.81
C THR A 801 -11.34 15.93 -19.27
N GLN A 802 -11.80 16.98 -18.60
CA GLN A 802 -11.34 18.35 -18.90
C GLN A 802 -9.83 18.51 -18.71
N LYS A 803 -9.26 17.80 -17.73
CA LYS A 803 -7.81 17.82 -17.48
C LYS A 803 -7.02 17.22 -18.64
N GLU A 804 -7.46 16.10 -19.20
CA GLU A 804 -6.83 15.50 -20.39
C GLU A 804 -6.92 16.44 -21.59
N VAL A 805 -8.08 17.07 -21.79
CA VAL A 805 -8.28 18.06 -22.86
C VAL A 805 -7.36 19.26 -22.70
N ASN A 806 -7.24 19.79 -21.48
CA ASN A 806 -6.35 20.93 -21.18
C ASN A 806 -4.87 20.55 -21.37
N ASN A 807 -4.45 19.36 -20.90
CA ASN A 807 -3.08 18.89 -21.07
C ASN A 807 -2.71 18.70 -22.54
N ALA A 808 -3.60 18.10 -23.33
CA ALA A 808 -3.40 17.91 -24.77
C ALA A 808 -3.35 19.25 -25.51
N PHE A 809 -4.18 20.22 -25.12
CA PHE A 809 -4.14 21.59 -25.63
C PHE A 809 -2.79 22.25 -25.32
N ASP A 810 -2.34 22.20 -24.07
CA ASP A 810 -1.10 22.82 -23.63
C ASP A 810 0.12 22.23 -24.35
N ARG A 811 0.16 20.90 -24.53
CA ARG A 811 1.23 20.23 -25.29
C ARG A 811 1.23 20.67 -26.75
N LEU A 812 0.07 20.66 -27.41
CA LEU A 812 -0.05 21.09 -28.80
C LEU A 812 0.30 22.57 -28.98
N ALA A 813 -0.14 23.44 -28.07
CA ALA A 813 0.18 24.87 -28.10
C ALA A 813 1.69 25.13 -27.97
N LYS A 814 2.37 24.40 -27.08
CA LYS A 814 3.85 24.46 -26.97
C LYS A 814 4.52 23.99 -28.25
N ALA A 815 4.06 22.89 -28.84
CA ALA A 815 4.63 22.38 -30.08
C ALA A 815 4.40 23.32 -31.27
N MET A 816 3.23 23.95 -31.35
CA MET A 816 2.93 25.02 -32.32
C MET A 816 3.87 26.21 -32.16
N HIS A 817 4.17 26.63 -30.94
CA HIS A 817 5.11 27.73 -30.67
C HIS A 817 6.54 27.40 -31.12
N MET A 818 6.94 26.13 -31.08
CA MET A 818 8.26 25.70 -31.54
C MET A 818 8.41 25.77 -33.07
N LEU A 819 7.34 25.87 -33.86
CA LEU A 819 7.42 25.92 -35.33
C LEU A 819 8.19 27.13 -35.88
N ASP A 820 8.50 28.12 -35.05
CA ASP A 820 9.37 29.25 -35.39
C ASP A 820 10.85 28.89 -35.48
N PHE A 821 11.27 27.72 -34.97
CA PHE A 821 12.63 27.22 -35.13
C PHE A 821 12.83 26.70 -36.56
N LYS A 822 13.37 27.58 -37.42
CA LYS A 822 13.63 27.28 -38.83
C LYS A 822 15.06 26.81 -39.08
N GLN A 823 15.21 25.88 -40.02
CA GLN A 823 16.48 25.42 -40.57
C GLN A 823 17.23 26.60 -41.20
N GLY A 824 18.54 26.71 -40.91
CA GLY A 824 19.39 27.70 -41.55
C GLY A 824 19.70 27.35 -43.02
N ASP A 825 19.73 28.37 -43.89
CA ASP A 825 20.20 28.24 -45.27
C ASP A 825 21.72 28.06 -45.29
N LYS A 826 22.14 26.83 -45.59
CA LYS A 826 23.53 26.40 -45.61
C LYS A 826 24.23 26.61 -46.96
N THR A 827 23.56 27.21 -47.94
CA THR A 827 24.09 27.34 -49.30
C THR A 827 25.42 28.08 -49.34
N ALA A 828 25.50 29.23 -48.66
CA ALA A 828 26.73 30.04 -48.60
C ALA A 828 27.85 29.33 -47.83
N LEU A 829 27.51 28.70 -46.69
CA LEU A 829 28.44 27.90 -45.88
C LEU A 829 29.05 26.77 -46.70
N LYS A 830 28.21 25.98 -47.39
CA LYS A 830 28.65 24.88 -48.24
C LYS A 830 29.53 25.33 -49.38
N ALA A 831 29.12 26.38 -50.10
CA ALA A 831 29.88 26.92 -51.22
C ALA A 831 31.27 27.42 -50.79
N PHE A 832 31.38 27.97 -49.57
CA PHE A 832 32.66 28.41 -49.05
C PHE A 832 33.53 27.25 -48.58
N ILE A 833 32.96 26.30 -47.82
CA ILE A 833 33.62 25.04 -47.46
C ILE A 833 34.21 24.37 -48.71
N ASP A 834 33.43 24.22 -49.78
CA ASP A 834 33.86 23.57 -51.03
C ASP A 834 35.03 24.29 -51.69
N LYS A 835 35.05 25.63 -51.65
CA LYS A 835 36.13 26.43 -52.24
C LYS A 835 37.44 26.30 -51.49
N VAL A 836 37.38 26.12 -50.17
CA VAL A 836 38.57 26.18 -49.31
C VAL A 836 39.11 24.81 -48.89
N THR A 837 38.32 23.75 -49.04
CA THR A 837 38.71 22.36 -48.69
C THR A 837 39.87 21.82 -49.55
N GLY A 838 40.16 22.44 -50.71
CA GLY A 838 41.22 22.01 -51.63
C GLY A 838 42.53 22.82 -51.55
N LEU A 839 42.69 23.68 -50.56
CA LEU A 839 43.91 24.49 -50.41
C LEU A 839 45.11 23.62 -50.00
N ASP A 840 46.29 23.94 -50.54
CA ASP A 840 47.54 23.24 -50.24
C ASP A 840 48.24 23.90 -49.04
N SER A 841 48.27 23.20 -47.91
CA SER A 841 48.82 23.69 -46.65
C SER A 841 50.28 24.12 -46.73
N SER A 842 51.07 23.51 -47.62
CA SER A 842 52.51 23.75 -47.73
C SER A 842 52.88 25.15 -48.23
N LYS A 843 51.92 25.90 -48.78
CA LYS A 843 52.14 27.25 -49.32
C LYS A 843 51.95 28.37 -48.29
N TYR A 844 51.41 28.04 -47.13
CA TYR A 844 51.00 29.01 -46.11
C TYR A 844 51.82 28.84 -44.83
N THR A 845 51.87 29.89 -44.01
CA THR A 845 52.51 29.79 -42.69
C THR A 845 51.71 28.87 -41.77
N GLU A 846 52.41 28.02 -41.02
CA GLU A 846 51.81 26.97 -40.17
C GLU A 846 50.76 27.50 -39.18
N SER A 847 51.01 28.66 -38.58
CA SER A 847 50.14 29.29 -37.60
C SER A 847 48.80 29.74 -38.20
N THR A 848 48.82 30.34 -39.39
CA THR A 848 47.60 30.80 -40.06
C THR A 848 46.82 29.63 -40.65
N TRP A 849 47.51 28.58 -41.12
CA TRP A 849 46.88 27.36 -41.61
C TRP A 849 46.13 26.60 -40.52
N THR A 850 46.74 26.38 -39.35
CA THR A 850 46.12 25.62 -38.24
C THR A 850 44.84 26.29 -37.74
N ALA A 851 44.82 27.63 -37.64
CA ALA A 851 43.63 28.37 -37.24
C ALA A 851 42.49 28.25 -38.27
N PHE A 852 42.84 28.24 -39.56
CA PHE A 852 41.90 28.04 -40.65
C PHE A 852 41.31 26.61 -40.68
N ASP A 853 42.15 25.58 -40.58
CA ASP A 853 41.73 24.17 -40.61
C ASP A 853 40.76 23.82 -39.45
N LYS A 854 41.02 24.37 -38.26
CA LYS A 854 40.10 24.25 -37.12
C LYS A 854 38.72 24.82 -37.44
N LYS A 855 38.66 26.04 -37.99
CA LYS A 855 37.38 26.68 -38.35
C LYS A 855 36.69 25.98 -39.52
N LEU A 856 37.43 25.36 -40.43
CA LEU A 856 36.87 24.53 -41.49
C LEU A 856 36.20 23.27 -40.91
N THR A 857 36.82 22.65 -39.91
CA THR A 857 36.24 21.49 -39.21
C THR A 857 34.95 21.86 -38.47
N GLU A 858 34.96 22.94 -37.70
CA GLU A 858 33.77 23.45 -36.99
C GLU A 858 32.63 23.80 -37.95
N ALA A 859 32.94 24.46 -39.07
CA ALA A 859 31.97 24.78 -40.11
C ALA A 859 31.35 23.54 -40.76
N ASN A 860 32.10 22.45 -40.93
CA ASN A 860 31.59 21.18 -41.45
C ASN A 860 30.62 20.49 -40.48
N VAL A 861 30.82 20.63 -39.16
CA VAL A 861 29.88 20.10 -38.16
C VAL A 861 28.52 20.79 -38.29
N ILE A 862 28.50 22.13 -38.30
CA ILE A 862 27.26 22.90 -38.45
C ILE A 862 26.60 22.65 -39.82
N TYR A 863 27.39 22.47 -40.87
CA TYR A 863 26.85 22.09 -42.18
C TYR A 863 26.09 20.76 -42.13
N ASN A 864 26.58 19.76 -41.39
CA ASN A 864 25.96 18.44 -41.32
C ASN A 864 24.80 18.35 -40.31
N ASP A 865 24.65 19.30 -39.38
CA ASP A 865 23.58 19.28 -38.38
C ASP A 865 22.22 19.69 -38.98
N VAL A 866 21.32 18.73 -39.20
CA VAL A 866 19.99 18.95 -39.80
C VAL A 866 19.06 19.89 -39.00
N ASN A 867 19.37 20.16 -37.73
CA ASN A 867 18.64 21.08 -36.86
C ASN A 867 19.31 22.47 -36.74
N ALA A 868 20.47 22.70 -37.37
CA ALA A 868 21.18 23.98 -37.27
C ALA A 868 20.33 25.15 -37.76
N MET A 869 20.24 26.20 -36.95
CA MET A 869 19.51 27.43 -37.23
C MET A 869 20.37 28.45 -37.99
N GLN A 870 19.73 29.47 -38.56
CA GLN A 870 20.42 30.47 -39.39
C GLN A 870 21.56 31.20 -38.66
N GLU A 871 21.41 31.48 -37.36
CA GLU A 871 22.46 32.14 -36.56
C GLU A 871 23.73 31.28 -36.46
N GLU A 872 23.56 29.97 -36.24
CA GLU A 872 24.66 29.01 -36.15
C GLU A 872 25.37 28.89 -37.51
N VAL A 873 24.60 28.81 -38.60
CA VAL A 873 25.13 28.77 -39.98
C VAL A 873 25.88 30.06 -40.33
N ASN A 874 25.34 31.23 -39.96
CA ASN A 874 25.97 32.53 -40.20
C ASN A 874 27.30 32.67 -39.43
N THR A 875 27.30 32.23 -38.17
CA THR A 875 28.49 32.26 -37.32
C THR A 875 29.59 31.37 -37.90
N ALA A 876 29.26 30.11 -38.21
CA ALA A 876 30.18 29.18 -38.85
C ALA A 876 30.75 29.73 -40.17
N TYR A 877 29.92 30.36 -41.01
CA TYR A 877 30.36 30.98 -42.25
C TYR A 877 31.32 32.16 -42.01
N SER A 878 30.94 33.08 -41.13
CA SER A 878 31.72 34.29 -40.83
C SER A 878 33.09 33.95 -40.24
N GLU A 879 33.13 33.00 -39.30
CA GLU A 879 34.37 32.56 -38.67
C GLU A 879 35.29 31.84 -39.68
N LEU A 880 34.73 30.98 -40.54
CA LEU A 880 35.49 30.30 -41.58
C LEU A 880 36.06 31.28 -42.63
N VAL A 881 35.26 32.26 -43.08
CA VAL A 881 35.72 33.31 -44.00
C VAL A 881 36.82 34.15 -43.36
N THR A 882 36.67 34.52 -42.09
CA THR A 882 37.67 35.30 -41.35
C THR A 882 39.00 34.54 -41.25
N ALA A 883 38.95 33.26 -40.90
CA ALA A 883 40.14 32.43 -40.80
C ALA A 883 40.82 32.26 -42.18
N PHE A 884 40.04 32.10 -43.26
CA PHE A 884 40.56 32.04 -44.63
C PHE A 884 41.25 33.34 -45.05
N LEU A 885 40.66 34.51 -44.77
CA LEU A 885 41.26 35.82 -45.09
C LEU A 885 42.58 36.09 -44.33
N ASN A 886 42.76 35.43 -43.19
CA ASN A 886 43.96 35.54 -42.38
C ASN A 886 45.09 34.59 -42.82
N LEU A 887 44.90 33.74 -43.83
CA LEU A 887 45.97 32.94 -44.42
C LEU A 887 47.08 33.84 -44.97
N ARG A 888 48.34 33.45 -44.74
CA ARG A 888 49.53 34.17 -45.23
C ARG A 888 50.47 33.23 -45.95
N LEU A 889 50.97 33.65 -47.11
CA LEU A 889 52.01 32.95 -47.88
C LEU A 889 53.37 33.12 -47.21
N ILE A 890 54.29 32.18 -47.46
CA ILE A 890 55.67 32.25 -47.00
C ILE A 890 56.45 33.33 -47.82
N PRO A 891 57.11 34.33 -47.20
CA PRO A 891 57.81 35.44 -47.90
C PRO A 891 59.20 35.04 -48.47
N ASP A 892 59.63 35.65 -49.58
CA ASP A 892 60.98 35.53 -50.15
C ASP A 892 61.91 36.62 -49.59
N LYS A 893 62.95 36.20 -48.88
CA LYS A 893 63.88 37.08 -48.16
C LYS A 893 65.26 37.20 -48.77
N SER A 894 65.49 36.51 -49.89
CA SER A 894 66.82 36.35 -50.50
C SER A 894 67.58 37.67 -50.66
N LEU A 895 67.00 38.64 -51.36
CA LEU A 895 67.64 39.92 -51.67
C LEU A 895 67.86 40.84 -50.46
N LEU A 896 67.01 40.76 -49.44
CA LEU A 896 67.20 41.48 -48.17
C LEU A 896 68.45 40.94 -47.46
N GLY A 897 68.61 39.61 -47.45
CA GLY A 897 69.81 38.96 -46.91
C GLY A 897 71.09 39.40 -47.61
N ASP A 898 71.08 39.51 -48.95
CA ASP A 898 72.25 39.97 -49.71
C ASP A 898 72.65 41.41 -49.39
N LEU A 899 71.66 42.31 -49.24
CA LEU A 899 71.89 43.72 -48.92
C LEU A 899 72.38 43.95 -47.49
N ILE A 900 71.89 43.14 -46.54
CA ILE A 900 72.41 43.08 -45.16
C ILE A 900 73.90 42.77 -45.18
N ASN A 901 74.30 41.74 -45.93
CA ASN A 901 75.71 41.36 -46.06
C ASN A 901 76.57 42.47 -46.71
N GLN A 902 76.02 43.20 -47.69
CA GLN A 902 76.73 44.30 -48.36
C GLN A 902 76.97 45.50 -47.42
N ALA A 903 75.94 45.93 -46.70
CA ALA A 903 76.01 47.05 -45.76
C ALA A 903 77.06 46.82 -44.66
N GLU A 904 77.18 45.59 -44.17
CA GLU A 904 78.16 45.22 -43.14
C GLU A 904 79.62 45.34 -43.59
N GLY A 905 79.89 45.34 -44.90
CA GLY A 905 81.25 45.35 -45.45
C GLY A 905 81.90 46.72 -45.65
N LEU A 906 81.21 47.84 -45.39
CA LEU A 906 81.71 49.19 -45.67
C LEU A 906 82.59 49.75 -44.52
N ASP A 907 83.69 50.45 -44.85
CA ASP A 907 84.60 51.04 -43.84
C ASP A 907 84.20 52.48 -43.49
N SER A 908 83.84 52.69 -42.22
CA SER A 908 83.39 53.97 -41.68
C SER A 908 84.40 55.13 -41.81
N ALA A 909 85.71 54.86 -41.89
CA ALA A 909 86.74 55.91 -41.96
C ALA A 909 86.65 56.76 -43.26
N ASN A 910 86.04 56.21 -44.32
CA ASN A 910 85.94 56.85 -45.63
C ASN A 910 84.74 57.80 -45.77
N TYR A 911 83.82 57.77 -44.80
CA TYR A 911 82.56 58.49 -44.88
C TYR A 911 82.39 59.42 -43.69
N THR A 912 81.52 60.42 -43.85
CA THR A 912 81.13 61.27 -42.72
C THR A 912 80.46 60.40 -41.66
N LYS A 913 80.80 60.63 -40.39
CA LYS A 913 80.23 59.89 -39.26
C LYS A 913 78.69 59.87 -39.27
N ALA A 914 78.06 60.99 -39.62
CA ALA A 914 76.61 61.10 -39.68
C ALA A 914 75.98 60.14 -40.71
N SER A 915 76.59 60.00 -41.90
CA SER A 915 76.05 59.13 -42.94
C SER A 915 76.22 57.63 -42.62
N PHE A 916 77.31 57.25 -41.95
CA PHE A 916 77.57 55.86 -41.57
C PHE A 916 76.74 55.40 -40.35
N ASP A 917 76.49 56.29 -39.39
CA ASP A 917 75.55 56.04 -38.29
C ASP A 917 74.13 55.78 -38.84
N GLY A 918 73.75 56.47 -39.93
CA GLY A 918 72.51 56.24 -40.67
C GLY A 918 72.41 54.84 -41.29
N LEU A 919 73.48 54.37 -41.96
CA LEU A 919 73.57 53.01 -42.51
C LEU A 919 73.44 51.92 -41.43
N THR A 920 74.15 52.08 -40.32
CA THR A 920 74.17 51.09 -39.23
C THR A 920 72.77 50.88 -38.65
N LYS A 921 71.98 51.96 -38.53
CA LYS A 921 70.60 51.88 -38.06
C LYS A 921 69.72 51.08 -39.03
N ALA A 922 69.77 51.42 -40.32
CA ALA A 922 68.97 50.74 -41.35
C ALA A 922 69.30 49.24 -41.45
N LEU A 923 70.56 48.87 -41.24
CA LEU A 923 71.02 47.47 -41.26
C LEU A 923 70.41 46.64 -40.11
N ASN A 924 70.40 47.19 -38.89
CA ASN A 924 69.83 46.49 -37.75
C ASN A 924 68.31 46.30 -37.91
N GLU A 925 67.60 47.31 -38.44
CA GLU A 925 66.17 47.22 -38.75
C GLU A 925 65.91 46.15 -39.83
N ALA A 926 66.78 46.05 -40.85
CA ALA A 926 66.68 45.04 -41.89
C ALA A 926 66.83 43.60 -41.37
N LYS A 927 67.75 43.36 -40.43
CA LYS A 927 67.95 42.02 -39.83
C LYS A 927 66.75 41.51 -39.04
N VAL A 928 66.08 42.39 -38.28
CA VAL A 928 64.88 42.03 -37.52
C VAL A 928 63.78 41.49 -38.44
N VAL A 929 63.59 42.11 -39.60
CA VAL A 929 62.62 41.65 -40.60
C VAL A 929 63.05 40.34 -41.26
N PHE A 930 64.35 40.16 -41.51
CA PHE A 930 64.88 38.92 -42.09
C PHE A 930 64.65 37.70 -41.19
N GLU A 931 64.79 37.85 -39.87
CA GLU A 931 64.64 36.74 -38.91
C GLU A 931 63.17 36.40 -38.55
N ASN A 932 62.21 37.32 -38.74
CA ASN A 932 60.81 37.09 -38.37
C ASN A 932 60.10 36.11 -39.35
N PRO A 933 59.73 34.87 -38.96
CA PRO A 933 59.12 33.89 -39.87
C PRO A 933 57.75 34.31 -40.41
N ASN A 934 57.10 35.30 -39.78
CA ASN A 934 55.81 35.85 -40.21
C ASN A 934 55.94 37.23 -40.89
N ALA A 935 57.16 37.66 -41.25
CA ALA A 935 57.33 38.91 -41.98
C ALA A 935 56.53 38.89 -43.29
N SER A 936 55.83 39.97 -43.61
CA SER A 936 55.21 40.14 -44.91
C SER A 936 56.26 40.43 -45.98
N GLN A 937 55.97 40.09 -47.24
CA GLN A 937 56.86 40.44 -48.36
C GLN A 937 57.11 41.96 -48.42
N VAL A 938 56.11 42.77 -48.08
CA VAL A 938 56.22 44.24 -48.05
C VAL A 938 57.18 44.71 -46.96
N GLU A 939 57.15 44.09 -45.77
CA GLU A 939 58.12 44.40 -44.72
C GLU A 939 59.53 44.01 -45.16
N VAL A 940 59.69 42.85 -45.81
CA VAL A 940 60.97 42.38 -46.35
C VAL A 940 61.49 43.34 -47.42
N ASP A 941 60.65 43.75 -48.37
CA ASP A 941 61.00 44.67 -49.45
C ASP A 941 61.28 46.10 -48.91
N SER A 942 60.55 46.54 -47.89
CA SER A 942 60.74 47.86 -47.25
C SER A 942 62.03 47.90 -46.45
N ALA A 943 62.32 46.85 -45.70
CA ALA A 943 63.60 46.65 -45.03
C ALA A 943 64.75 46.67 -46.03
N LYS A 944 64.56 46.00 -47.18
CA LYS A 944 65.54 45.98 -48.27
C LYS A 944 65.77 47.38 -48.81
N ALA A 945 64.72 48.07 -49.21
CA ALA A 945 64.79 49.41 -49.79
C ALA A 945 65.37 50.44 -48.81
N THR A 946 65.04 50.34 -47.52
CA THR A 946 65.56 51.23 -46.47
C THR A 946 67.06 51.03 -46.30
N LEU A 947 67.51 49.77 -46.25
CA LEU A 947 68.93 49.45 -46.17
C LEU A 947 69.68 49.89 -47.43
N GLU A 948 69.12 49.59 -48.60
CA GLU A 948 69.68 49.95 -49.90
C GLU A 948 69.85 51.47 -50.04
N LYS A 949 68.84 52.23 -49.61
CA LYS A 949 68.89 53.69 -49.58
C LYS A 949 69.95 54.20 -48.62
N ALA A 950 70.05 53.62 -47.42
CA ALA A 950 71.03 54.05 -46.43
C ALA A 950 72.47 53.80 -46.90
N ILE A 951 72.71 52.74 -47.69
CA ILE A 951 73.99 52.51 -48.37
C ILE A 951 74.25 53.62 -49.41
N ALA A 952 73.24 53.96 -50.21
CA ALA A 952 73.38 54.95 -51.27
C ALA A 952 73.59 56.40 -50.76
N GLU A 953 73.09 56.72 -49.56
CA GLU A 953 73.17 58.06 -48.96
C GLU A 953 74.48 58.33 -48.19
N LEU A 954 75.43 57.39 -48.22
CA LEU A 954 76.76 57.61 -47.66
C LEU A 954 77.46 58.82 -48.31
N GLN A 955 77.95 59.74 -47.48
CA GLN A 955 78.60 60.99 -47.95
C GLN A 955 80.09 60.97 -47.67
N ALA A 956 80.87 61.20 -48.73
CA ALA A 956 82.30 61.47 -48.63
C ALA A 956 82.57 62.93 -48.19
N ASN A 957 83.71 63.19 -47.54
CA ASN A 957 84.07 64.51 -46.98
C ASN A 957 84.52 65.53 -48.09
N SER A 958 84.19 66.84 -48.03
CA SER A 958 84.76 67.87 -48.96
C SER A 958 84.84 69.34 -48.48
N SER A 959 86.05 69.94 -48.55
CA SER A 959 86.35 71.33 -48.93
C SER A 959 87.22 71.30 -50.21
N THR A 960 87.19 72.38 -51.00
CA THR A 960 87.94 72.67 -52.26
C THR A 960 87.58 71.94 -53.57
N SER A 961 87.28 72.77 -54.58
CA SER A 961 87.73 72.80 -55.99
C SER A 961 87.85 71.52 -56.84
N SER A 962 87.09 71.56 -57.93
CA SER A 962 87.52 71.36 -59.33
C SER A 962 87.93 69.96 -59.84
N ASN A 963 87.15 69.55 -60.86
CA ASN A 963 87.51 68.75 -62.04
C ASN A 963 87.89 67.28 -61.84
N VAL A 964 86.96 66.38 -62.22
CA VAL A 964 87.02 65.43 -63.38
C VAL A 964 85.56 64.99 -63.60
N ASP A 965 84.83 65.45 -64.61
CA ASP A 965 84.86 65.15 -66.05
C ASP A 965 84.29 63.78 -66.47
N ASN A 966 83.53 63.86 -67.55
CA ASN A 966 83.03 62.85 -68.48
C ASN A 966 81.73 62.08 -68.22
N THR A 967 80.69 62.63 -68.87
CA THR A 967 79.81 62.01 -69.89
C THR A 967 79.08 60.71 -69.49
N VAL A 968 77.76 60.62 -69.64
CA VAL A 968 77.05 60.59 -70.92
C VAL A 968 75.67 61.24 -70.82
N SER A 969 75.32 61.97 -71.88
CA SER A 969 73.98 62.47 -72.21
C SER A 969 73.32 61.53 -73.23
N THR A 970 72.03 61.25 -73.07
CA THR A 970 71.08 61.11 -74.19
C THR A 970 69.68 61.52 -73.74
N SER A 971 69.06 62.33 -74.58
CA SER A 971 67.65 62.71 -74.60
C SER A 971 66.84 61.78 -75.52
N VAL A 972 65.51 61.95 -75.45
CA VAL A 972 64.44 61.53 -76.39
C VAL A 972 63.67 60.23 -76.07
N ASN A 973 62.44 60.47 -75.61
CA ASN A 973 61.12 59.91 -76.01
C ASN A 973 60.99 58.60 -76.80
N ASN A 974 59.96 57.87 -76.33
CA ASN A 974 59.04 56.93 -76.99
C ASN A 974 59.48 55.48 -77.28
N ALA A 975 58.49 54.61 -77.04
CA ALA A 975 58.37 53.18 -77.32
C ALA A 975 58.88 52.21 -76.22
N ASP A 976 57.89 51.73 -75.45
CA ASP A 976 57.50 50.31 -75.37
C ASP A 976 58.64 49.29 -75.23
N SER A 977 58.89 48.86 -73.99
CA SER A 977 59.79 47.75 -73.64
C SER A 977 58.98 46.47 -73.37
N THR A 978 58.74 45.74 -74.44
CA THR A 978 58.34 44.34 -74.36
C THR A 978 59.53 43.47 -73.95
N SER A 979 59.27 42.71 -72.89
CA SER A 979 59.80 41.38 -72.60
C SER A 979 61.31 41.22 -72.36
N VAL A 980 61.62 40.88 -71.11
CA VAL A 980 62.32 39.62 -70.86
C VAL A 980 61.38 38.71 -70.08
N LYS A 981 60.73 37.82 -70.85
CA LYS A 981 60.14 36.53 -70.45
C LYS A 981 61.17 35.71 -69.63
N THR A 982 60.78 34.91 -68.64
CA THR A 982 59.90 33.72 -68.73
C THR A 982 59.25 33.43 -67.36
N GLY A 983 57.92 33.33 -67.24
CA GLY A 983 57.18 32.04 -67.10
C GLY A 983 57.08 31.60 -65.63
N ASP A 984 55.92 31.44 -64.98
CA ASP A 984 54.78 30.66 -65.42
C ASP A 984 53.43 31.08 -64.78
N LYS A 985 52.36 30.61 -65.42
CA LYS A 985 50.93 30.95 -65.26
C LYS A 985 50.33 30.41 -63.95
N SER A 986 49.53 31.21 -63.21
CA SER A 986 48.26 30.76 -62.58
C SER A 986 47.46 31.80 -61.73
N LEU A 987 47.56 33.12 -61.92
CA LEU A 987 46.90 34.05 -60.98
C LEU A 987 46.18 35.28 -61.58
N VAL A 988 45.60 35.13 -62.78
CA VAL A 988 44.67 36.13 -63.32
C VAL A 988 43.34 35.46 -63.66
N GLY A 989 42.56 35.22 -62.61
CA GLY A 989 41.17 34.74 -62.70
C GLY A 989 40.31 35.09 -61.48
N MET A 990 40.83 35.85 -60.51
CA MET A 990 40.21 35.93 -59.17
C MET A 990 40.00 37.35 -58.63
N PHE A 991 39.98 38.38 -59.49
CA PHE A 991 39.71 39.77 -59.06
C PHE A 991 38.67 40.51 -59.91
N ALA A 992 37.72 39.77 -60.51
CA ALA A 992 36.60 40.35 -61.23
C ALA A 992 35.24 39.85 -60.69
N THR A 993 35.03 39.84 -59.36
CA THR A 993 33.69 39.64 -58.76
C THR A 993 33.57 40.14 -57.30
N ILE A 994 34.33 41.16 -56.87
CA ILE A 994 34.18 41.74 -55.50
C ILE A 994 33.54 43.13 -55.56
N THR A 995 32.46 43.27 -56.33
CA THR A 995 31.67 44.52 -56.37
C THR A 995 30.15 44.32 -56.30
N LEU A 996 29.64 43.15 -55.91
CA LEU A 996 28.18 42.92 -55.96
C LEU A 996 27.50 42.22 -54.77
N LEU A 997 28.13 42.09 -53.60
CA LEU A 997 27.46 41.44 -52.45
C LEU A 997 27.64 42.12 -51.08
N SER A 998 27.97 43.43 -51.04
CA SER A 998 27.96 44.22 -49.80
C SER A 998 26.69 45.07 -49.59
N VAL A 999 25.66 44.94 -50.45
CA VAL A 999 24.43 45.76 -50.37
C VAL A 999 23.17 44.95 -49.96
N ALA A 1000 23.22 43.63 -49.86
CA ALA A 1000 22.03 42.84 -49.49
C ALA A 1000 21.78 42.73 -47.96
N GLY A 1001 22.76 43.02 -47.11
CA GLY A 1001 22.63 42.89 -45.65
C GLY A 1001 22.09 44.12 -44.90
N TYR A 1002 22.08 45.31 -45.53
CA TYR A 1002 21.74 46.56 -44.83
C TYR A 1002 20.29 47.02 -45.01
N THR A 1003 19.53 46.46 -45.96
CA THR A 1003 18.18 46.95 -46.30
C THR A 1003 17.01 46.15 -45.71
N LEU A 1004 17.25 45.07 -44.95
CA LEU A 1004 16.17 44.26 -44.35
C LEU A 1004 15.99 44.43 -42.82
N LEU A 1005 16.76 45.31 -42.17
CA LEU A 1005 16.63 45.61 -40.72
C LEU A 1005 15.69 46.79 -40.40
N LYS A 1006 14.91 47.30 -41.36
CA LYS A 1006 13.98 48.41 -41.10
C LYS A 1006 12.62 48.24 -41.77
N ARG A 1007 11.90 47.16 -41.46
CA ARG A 1007 10.43 47.11 -41.52
C ARG A 1007 9.86 45.85 -40.85
N LYS A 1008 9.67 45.91 -39.53
CA LYS A 1008 8.54 45.28 -38.81
C LYS A 1008 8.54 45.74 -37.34
N GLU A 1009 8.28 47.03 -37.16
CA GLU A 1009 7.37 47.45 -36.09
C GLU A 1009 6.03 47.73 -36.80
N ASN A 1010 4.93 47.22 -36.22
CA ASN A 1010 3.53 47.27 -36.66
C ASN A 1010 3.06 46.20 -37.66
N ASN A 1011 2.85 44.98 -37.15
CA ASN A 1011 1.51 44.40 -36.88
C ASN A 1011 1.66 42.93 -36.45
#